data_AF-A0A7R9T6L5-F1
#
_entry.id   AF-A0A7R9T6L5-F1
#
_cell.length_a   1.000
_cell.length_b   1.000
_cell.length_c   1.000
_cell.angle_alpha   90.00
_cell.angle_beta   90.00
_cell.angle_gamma   90.00
#
_symmetry.space_group_name_H-M   'P 1'
#
loop_
_entity.id
_entity.type
_entity.pdbx_description
1 polymer ?
#
loop_
_entity_poly.entity_id
_entity_poly.type
_entity_poly.pdbx_seq_one_letter_code
_entity_poly.pdbx_strand_id
1 'polypeptide(L)'
;MSSVGAVSSHAVVALAGIKSSREKYGSGARIARRTVAFTPASFTKRARKAKFSLRASDVDDELAAVAAAVEALRLENERLKADLDPNSVTSKGASPPPPPPPAPPLPPTPMQQAESDTIPSEPPTPVPPPSPPSNPESSEPHVPPVEDVKPEPSFAAAAGGSSHAPPGVSASSSGSGSAGPSAKDFVPVTPTRENTKPIYGANVLPMNEPPASERFANFEYPPITTDGMGVCMLDGTLNQFRDHLGYRWSKYCALRDAIDQNEGGIELFSRGYEKMGFNRSPEGITYREWAPNATAACLFGDFNQWSTGADGVWMTKNDFGVFEVFMPNNADGSPAISHGTRVKIHLEIEGQEPVDKIPAWIKFAVQAPDEIPFNGIYYDPPDSEVYKFQYARPQSPPELRIYEAHVGMSSTEPKINSYVEFADDVIPRIAQLGYNAVQLMAVQEHAYYASFGYHVTNFFAVSSRCGTPDELKYLIDTAHSYGIVVLMDIVHSHASSNSLDGINMFDGSNGQYFHDGPQGYHWMWDSRCFNYGNWEVIRFLLSNLRYWMEEFKFDGFRFDGVTSMMYSHHGLQMAFTGDYNEYFGMATDVDAMVYLMLANDMLHTLYDGHVLTAAEDVSGMPTLARPVSEGGVGFDYRLQMAIADKWVEVLSEWGMDENWDMGNLVHTLENRRWGEKAIAYAESHDQALVGDKTTAFWLMDKEMYDHMSTLTPDHPVVTRGIAIHKMIRQLTMCLGGEGYLNFMGNEFGHPEWIDFPRGDRVEASTGEFVPGNGNSYHLCRRRFDLADMDHLRYKYLNAFDAAMNNIAGRFKYLCSDHQYTSLKDDGDKMIVVERGDLVFIFNFHPNQSYSDYRIGTKQGGMYKLVLSSDNPEFGGYSNLWTYSAPDIKADEWEFNGRPASMLIYAPSRSVSVYAPADLAIEKMEYA
;
A
#
# COMPACT_ATOMS: atom_id res chain seq x y z
N MET A 1 23.30 23.49 7.82
CA MET A 1 24.40 22.53 8.06
C MET A 1 24.13 21.88 9.41
N SER A 2 23.92 20.58 9.52
CA SER A 2 23.90 19.51 8.50
C SER A 2 22.76 18.53 8.82
N SER A 3 21.91 18.23 7.84
CA SER A 3 20.72 17.39 7.97
C SER A 3 20.82 16.20 7.03
N VAL A 4 21.27 15.06 7.54
CA VAL A 4 21.31 13.76 6.85
C VAL A 4 21.13 12.67 7.92
N GLY A 5 20.26 11.70 7.68
CA GLY A 5 20.14 10.48 8.49
C GLY A 5 18.88 10.39 9.35
N ALA A 6 17.84 9.73 8.82
CA ALA A 6 16.83 8.91 9.51
C ALA A 6 15.80 8.45 8.46
N VAL A 7 16.02 7.30 7.83
CA VAL A 7 15.08 6.68 6.86
C VAL A 7 14.29 5.59 7.59
N SER A 8 12.99 5.50 7.35
CA SER A 8 12.11 4.51 7.99
C SER A 8 12.49 3.07 7.59
N SER A 9 12.36 2.14 8.53
CA SER A 9 12.96 0.81 8.48
C SER A 9 12.38 -0.15 7.43
N HIS A 10 11.35 0.25 6.66
CA HIS A 10 10.85 -0.47 5.48
C HIS A 10 11.57 -0.09 4.17
N ALA A 11 12.00 1.16 4.00
CA ALA A 11 12.64 1.63 2.75
C ALA A 11 14.10 1.16 2.56
N VAL A 12 14.64 0.37 3.50
CA VAL A 12 16.06 -0.02 3.54
C VAL A 12 16.42 -1.09 2.49
N VAL A 13 15.46 -1.79 1.90
CA VAL A 13 15.72 -2.87 0.92
C VAL A 13 16.09 -2.34 -0.47
N ALA A 14 15.56 -1.18 -0.89
CA ALA A 14 15.74 -0.68 -2.27
C ALA A 14 17.07 0.04 -2.53
N LEU A 15 17.63 0.75 -1.54
CA LEU A 15 18.73 1.72 -1.76
C LEU A 15 20.15 1.13 -1.79
N ALA A 16 20.31 -0.19 -1.72
CA ALA A 16 21.62 -0.86 -1.77
C ALA A 16 22.24 -0.97 -3.20
N GLY A 17 21.73 -0.24 -4.19
CA GLY A 17 22.01 -0.47 -5.61
C GLY A 17 23.23 0.23 -6.24
N ILE A 18 23.65 1.42 -5.77
CA ILE A 18 24.58 2.27 -6.54
C ILE A 18 25.82 2.74 -5.74
N LYS A 19 26.90 1.93 -5.78
CA LYS A 19 28.31 2.39 -5.84
C LYS A 19 29.30 1.24 -6.03
N SER A 20 29.60 0.90 -7.29
CA SER A 20 30.68 -0.03 -7.65
C SER A 20 31.62 0.59 -8.69
N SER A 21 32.81 1.03 -8.26
CA SER A 21 33.83 1.58 -9.17
C SER A 21 35.28 1.36 -8.71
N ARG A 22 35.68 0.08 -8.75
CA ARG A 22 37.05 -0.43 -8.95
C ARG A 22 38.12 -0.30 -7.85
N GLU A 23 38.78 -1.43 -7.63
CA GLU A 23 40.05 -1.57 -6.91
C GLU A 23 41.23 -0.87 -7.64
N LYS A 24 42.25 -0.47 -6.86
CA LYS A 24 43.66 -0.80 -7.14
C LYS A 24 44.58 -0.38 -5.98
N TYR A 25 45.20 -1.36 -5.32
CA TYR A 25 46.66 -1.51 -5.17
C TYR A 25 46.96 -2.65 -4.19
N GLY A 26 47.93 -3.50 -4.51
CA GLY A 26 48.20 -4.73 -3.76
C GLY A 26 49.52 -4.75 -2.99
N SER A 27 49.62 -5.72 -2.07
CA SER A 27 50.80 -6.17 -1.32
C SER A 27 51.33 -5.28 -0.18
N GLY A 28 51.65 -5.89 0.97
CA GLY A 28 52.86 -5.45 1.70
C GLY A 28 52.96 -5.38 3.23
N ALA A 29 52.16 -6.06 4.06
CA ALA A 29 52.53 -6.23 5.49
C ALA A 29 51.90 -7.45 6.19
N ARG A 30 52.66 -8.12 7.07
CA ARG A 30 52.14 -9.05 8.09
C ARG A 30 52.20 -8.37 9.46
N ILE A 31 51.08 -8.30 10.18
CA ILE A 31 51.04 -8.10 11.64
C ILE A 31 50.08 -9.15 12.22
N ALA A 32 50.45 -9.76 13.34
CA ALA A 32 49.75 -10.93 13.89
C ALA A 32 48.49 -10.54 14.69
N ARG A 33 47.37 -11.22 14.42
CA ARG A 33 46.19 -11.18 15.31
C ARG A 33 46.51 -11.90 16.61
N ARG A 34 46.24 -11.25 17.75
CA ARG A 34 46.32 -11.85 19.08
C ARG A 34 44.90 -12.01 19.61
N THR A 35 44.31 -13.18 19.41
CA THR A 35 42.97 -13.50 19.90
C THR A 35 42.99 -13.66 21.43
N VAL A 36 42.07 -13.03 22.13
CA VAL A 36 41.75 -13.32 23.53
C VAL A 36 40.26 -13.60 23.60
N ALA A 37 39.91 -14.86 23.86
CA ALA A 37 38.53 -15.26 24.16
C ALA A 37 38.33 -15.21 25.68
N PHE A 38 37.14 -14.82 26.12
CA PHE A 38 36.69 -14.95 27.51
C PHE A 38 35.49 -15.88 27.58
N THR A 39 35.51 -16.82 28.53
CA THR A 39 34.42 -17.76 28.82
C THR A 39 33.83 -17.48 30.22
N PRO A 40 32.50 -17.53 30.39
CA PRO A 40 31.86 -17.20 31.66
C PRO A 40 31.84 -18.41 32.61
N ALA A 41 32.74 -18.44 33.59
CA ALA A 41 32.81 -19.56 34.54
C ALA A 41 33.34 -19.20 35.95
N SER A 42 32.68 -18.27 36.66
CA SER A 42 32.56 -18.30 38.13
C SER A 42 31.76 -17.10 38.68
N PHE A 43 30.71 -17.37 39.46
CA PHE A 43 30.40 -16.75 40.76
C PHE A 43 28.98 -17.16 41.22
N THR A 44 28.88 -18.17 42.08
CA THR A 44 27.65 -18.45 42.85
C THR A 44 27.96 -18.65 44.33
N LYS A 45 27.00 -18.27 45.18
CA LYS A 45 26.98 -18.36 46.66
C LYS A 45 27.79 -17.31 47.44
N ARG A 46 27.16 -16.16 47.72
CA ARG A 46 26.83 -15.72 49.10
C ARG A 46 25.98 -14.43 49.16
N ALA A 47 24.67 -14.58 49.27
CA ALA A 47 23.78 -13.58 49.88
C ALA A 47 22.59 -14.31 50.52
N ARG A 48 22.36 -14.12 51.83
CA ARG A 48 21.16 -14.58 52.56
C ARG A 48 20.58 -13.37 53.28
N LYS A 49 19.26 -13.18 53.18
CA LYS A 49 18.41 -12.32 54.02
C LYS A 49 19.08 -11.10 54.69
N ALA A 50 18.91 -9.93 54.10
CA ALA A 50 18.87 -8.67 54.85
C ALA A 50 17.71 -7.81 54.30
N LYS A 51 16.90 -7.22 55.20
CA LYS A 51 16.03 -6.09 54.82
C LYS A 51 16.91 -4.84 54.81
N PHE A 52 16.83 -4.04 53.75
CA PHE A 52 17.35 -2.68 53.74
C PHE A 52 16.26 -1.72 53.28
N SER A 53 16.05 -0.65 54.04
CA SER A 53 15.38 0.55 53.58
C SER A 53 16.46 1.51 53.07
N LEU A 54 16.44 1.81 51.78
CA LEU A 54 17.30 2.86 51.22
C LEU A 54 16.97 4.21 51.88
N ARG A 55 17.99 5.06 52.06
CA ARG A 55 17.81 6.47 52.41
C ARG A 55 18.16 7.33 51.21
N ALA A 56 17.51 8.49 51.07
CA ALA A 56 17.71 9.38 49.93
C ALA A 56 19.19 9.80 49.73
N SER A 57 19.95 9.90 50.82
CA SER A 57 21.40 10.18 50.81
C SER A 57 22.20 9.25 49.89
N ASP A 58 21.77 8.00 49.78
CA ASP A 58 22.53 6.94 49.13
C ASP A 58 22.39 7.02 47.59
N VAL A 59 21.38 7.76 47.11
CA VAL A 59 21.08 7.99 45.68
C VAL A 59 21.81 9.23 45.15
N ASP A 60 21.98 10.27 45.98
CA ASP A 60 22.68 11.50 45.60
C ASP A 60 24.17 11.25 45.29
N ASP A 61 24.84 10.39 46.07
CA ASP A 61 26.24 10.00 45.84
C ASP A 61 26.43 9.17 44.55
N GLU A 62 25.46 8.29 44.21
CA GLU A 62 25.49 7.56 42.92
C GLU A 62 25.21 8.49 41.72
N LEU A 63 24.26 9.42 41.83
CA LEU A 63 24.04 10.45 40.80
C LEU A 63 25.29 11.33 40.59
N ALA A 64 25.98 11.72 41.67
CA ALA A 64 27.21 12.49 41.58
C ALA A 64 28.33 11.71 40.86
N ALA A 65 28.44 10.40 41.11
CA ALA A 65 29.39 9.53 40.41
C ALA A 65 29.07 9.39 38.91
N VAL A 66 27.79 9.22 38.55
CA VAL A 66 27.34 9.17 37.14
C VAL A 66 27.58 10.50 36.44
N ALA A 67 27.24 11.63 37.07
CA ALA A 67 27.48 12.96 36.49
C ALA A 67 28.98 13.23 36.24
N ALA A 68 29.86 12.81 37.16
CA ALA A 68 31.30 12.92 36.98
C ALA A 68 31.83 12.04 35.82
N ALA A 69 31.26 10.83 35.64
CA ALA A 69 31.60 9.96 34.52
C ALA A 69 31.14 10.53 33.16
N VAL A 70 29.94 11.11 33.11
CA VAL A 70 29.41 11.78 31.91
C VAL A 70 30.27 12.99 31.53
N GLU A 71 30.66 13.84 32.47
CA GLU A 71 31.51 15.00 32.17
C GLU A 71 32.93 14.58 31.73
N ALA A 72 33.50 13.51 32.30
CA ALA A 72 34.77 12.95 31.84
C ALA A 72 34.68 12.44 30.38
N LEU A 73 33.58 11.77 30.01
CA LEU A 73 33.32 11.33 28.63
C LEU A 73 33.05 12.51 27.67
N ARG A 74 32.46 13.61 28.17
CA ARG A 74 32.26 14.86 27.42
C ARG A 74 33.60 15.52 27.09
N LEU A 75 34.49 15.63 28.08
CA LEU A 75 35.82 16.24 27.92
C LEU A 75 36.75 15.43 26.99
N GLU A 76 36.75 14.10 27.09
CA GLU A 76 37.54 13.27 26.17
C GLU A 76 36.97 13.33 24.74
N ASN A 77 35.65 13.50 24.56
CA ASN A 77 35.04 13.78 23.26
C ASN A 77 35.44 15.16 22.68
N GLU A 78 35.47 16.21 23.50
CA GLU A 78 35.92 17.55 23.07
C GLU A 78 37.39 17.51 22.65
N ARG A 79 38.22 16.75 23.37
CA ARG A 79 39.63 16.51 23.02
C ARG A 79 39.78 15.75 21.69
N LEU A 80 39.05 14.65 21.50
CA LEU A 80 39.09 13.88 20.25
C LEU A 80 38.58 14.69 19.04
N LYS A 81 37.70 15.66 19.26
CA LYS A 81 37.27 16.63 18.23
C LYS A 81 38.35 17.68 17.94
N ALA A 82 39.13 18.11 18.94
CA ALA A 82 40.25 19.02 18.74
C ALA A 82 41.41 18.39 17.95
N ASP A 83 41.66 17.08 18.12
CA ASP A 83 42.63 16.31 17.36
C ASP A 83 42.22 16.06 15.88
N LEU A 84 41.07 16.60 15.43
CA LEU A 84 40.50 16.42 14.07
C LEU A 84 40.31 17.72 13.26
N ASP A 85 40.79 18.89 13.71
CA ASP A 85 40.72 20.15 12.92
C ASP A 85 41.73 20.16 11.75
N PRO A 86 41.28 20.24 10.47
CA PRO A 86 42.18 20.23 9.31
C PRO A 86 43.08 21.47 9.15
N ASN A 87 42.87 22.55 9.91
CA ASN A 87 43.44 23.87 9.59
C ASN A 87 44.83 24.16 10.21
N SER A 88 45.44 23.21 10.92
CA SER A 88 46.63 23.46 11.77
C SER A 88 48.01 23.26 11.10
N VAL A 89 48.14 23.42 9.77
CA VAL A 89 49.45 23.37 9.08
C VAL A 89 49.75 24.65 8.28
N THR A 90 50.74 25.43 8.74
CA THR A 90 51.19 26.65 8.06
C THR A 90 52.06 26.38 6.84
N SER A 91 51.91 27.19 5.80
CA SER A 91 52.54 27.02 4.49
C SER A 91 54.07 27.24 4.44
N LYS A 92 54.79 26.29 3.82
CA LYS A 92 56.01 26.56 3.04
C LYS A 92 55.95 25.75 1.74
N GLY A 93 56.08 26.42 0.59
CA GLY A 93 55.69 25.85 -0.69
C GLY A 93 56.82 25.27 -1.54
N ALA A 94 56.44 24.38 -2.45
CA ALA A 94 57.13 24.04 -3.68
C ALA A 94 56.07 23.64 -4.74
N SER A 95 56.23 24.05 -5.99
CA SER A 95 55.24 23.78 -7.05
C SER A 95 55.34 22.33 -7.57
N PRO A 96 54.21 21.65 -7.83
CA PRO A 96 54.22 20.34 -8.50
C PRO A 96 54.56 20.46 -10.00
N PRO A 97 55.10 19.41 -10.63
CA PRO A 97 55.41 19.37 -12.06
C PRO A 97 54.14 19.15 -12.94
N PRO A 98 54.21 19.46 -14.25
CA PRO A 98 53.09 19.23 -15.17
C PRO A 98 52.84 17.74 -15.44
N PRO A 99 51.60 17.35 -15.82
CA PRO A 99 51.24 15.97 -16.12
C PRO A 99 51.83 15.48 -17.46
N PRO A 100 52.07 14.15 -17.61
CA PRO A 100 52.52 13.56 -18.86
C PRO A 100 51.38 13.43 -19.91
N PRO A 101 51.69 13.37 -21.21
CA PRO A 101 50.71 13.20 -22.27
C PRO A 101 50.10 11.78 -22.31
N PRO A 102 48.89 11.61 -22.88
CA PRO A 102 48.24 10.30 -22.99
C PRO A 102 48.92 9.37 -24.01
N ALA A 103 48.89 8.07 -23.73
CA ALA A 103 49.40 7.02 -24.62
C ALA A 103 48.31 6.53 -25.61
N PRO A 104 48.69 6.09 -26.83
CA PRO A 104 47.74 5.65 -27.86
C PRO A 104 47.13 4.25 -27.57
N PRO A 105 45.96 3.93 -28.15
CA PRO A 105 45.33 2.63 -28.00
C PRO A 105 46.09 1.50 -28.74
N LEU A 106 46.00 0.28 -28.21
CA LEU A 106 46.52 -0.94 -28.84
C LEU A 106 45.42 -1.68 -29.63
N PRO A 107 45.76 -2.39 -30.71
CA PRO A 107 44.79 -3.03 -31.61
C PRO A 107 44.24 -4.37 -31.08
N PRO A 108 43.10 -4.85 -31.60
CA PRO A 108 42.52 -6.15 -31.23
C PRO A 108 43.31 -7.33 -31.81
N THR A 109 43.39 -8.41 -31.03
CA THR A 109 43.96 -9.72 -31.45
C THR A 109 42.90 -10.57 -32.17
N PRO A 110 43.21 -11.24 -33.29
CA PRO A 110 42.21 -11.96 -34.09
C PRO A 110 41.78 -13.31 -33.49
N MET A 111 40.54 -13.72 -33.79
CA MET A 111 40.05 -15.08 -33.56
C MET A 111 40.75 -16.09 -34.47
N GLN A 112 40.97 -17.31 -33.97
CA GLN A 112 41.40 -18.44 -34.80
C GLN A 112 40.18 -19.14 -35.43
N GLN A 113 40.31 -19.56 -36.69
CA GLN A 113 39.36 -20.45 -37.35
C GLN A 113 39.68 -21.92 -37.04
N ALA A 114 38.68 -22.79 -37.23
CA ALA A 114 38.87 -24.21 -37.46
C ALA A 114 38.14 -24.61 -38.76
N GLU A 115 38.82 -25.38 -39.60
CA GLU A 115 38.34 -26.03 -40.83
C GLU A 115 37.65 -27.37 -40.45
N SER A 116 36.80 -28.05 -41.23
CA SER A 116 36.10 -27.80 -42.52
C SER A 116 34.78 -28.64 -42.52
N ASP A 117 33.85 -28.60 -43.49
CA ASP A 117 33.96 -29.31 -44.77
C ASP A 117 32.83 -29.00 -45.79
N THR A 118 33.21 -29.00 -47.06
CA THR A 118 32.40 -29.22 -48.29
C THR A 118 31.36 -28.19 -48.79
N ILE A 119 31.46 -27.92 -50.10
CA ILE A 119 30.71 -27.01 -51.01
C ILE A 119 30.50 -27.81 -52.31
N PRO A 120 29.32 -27.82 -52.98
CA PRO A 120 28.95 -26.79 -53.99
C PRO A 120 27.42 -26.48 -54.09
N SER A 121 26.93 -25.45 -54.81
CA SER A 121 27.43 -24.71 -55.98
C SER A 121 26.85 -23.27 -56.09
N GLU A 122 27.39 -22.46 -57.02
CA GLU A 122 27.11 -21.03 -57.27
C GLU A 122 27.28 -20.69 -58.77
N PRO A 123 27.01 -19.46 -59.27
CA PRO A 123 26.10 -18.39 -58.81
C PRO A 123 24.98 -18.17 -59.88
N PRO A 124 24.89 -17.16 -60.80
CA PRO A 124 25.56 -15.86 -61.03
C PRO A 124 24.62 -14.61 -60.88
N THR A 125 25.15 -13.41 -61.15
CA THR A 125 24.44 -12.10 -61.18
C THR A 125 24.46 -11.46 -62.59
N PRO A 126 23.86 -10.27 -62.82
CA PRO A 126 24.71 -9.06 -63.03
C PRO A 126 24.11 -7.66 -62.68
N VAL A 127 24.98 -6.64 -62.55
CA VAL A 127 24.72 -5.19 -62.24
C VAL A 127 25.90 -4.36 -62.85
N PRO A 128 25.77 -3.15 -63.50
CA PRO A 128 25.97 -1.81 -62.86
C PRO A 128 25.26 -0.62 -63.63
N PRO A 129 25.72 0.68 -63.75
CA PRO A 129 24.83 1.87 -63.93
C PRO A 129 25.03 2.63 -65.31
N PRO A 130 25.54 3.88 -65.54
CA PRO A 130 26.23 4.91 -64.70
C PRO A 130 25.88 6.43 -64.90
N SER A 131 25.30 7.07 -63.88
CA SER A 131 25.74 8.40 -63.34
C SER A 131 25.49 9.71 -64.19
N PRO A 132 26.15 10.89 -63.92
CA PRO A 132 25.48 12.14 -63.48
C PRO A 132 25.80 13.35 -64.45
N PRO A 133 25.75 14.70 -64.17
CA PRO A 133 25.85 15.55 -62.93
C PRO A 133 24.57 16.43 -62.72
N SER A 134 24.48 17.60 -62.04
CA SER A 134 25.43 18.60 -61.48
C SER A 134 24.88 19.38 -60.24
N ASN A 135 25.43 20.56 -59.91
CA ASN A 135 25.23 21.39 -58.69
C ASN A 135 25.71 22.85 -58.96
N PRO A 136 25.89 23.77 -57.97
CA PRO A 136 24.98 24.50 -57.06
C PRO A 136 24.92 26.04 -57.36
N GLU A 137 24.21 26.83 -56.52
CA GLU A 137 24.48 28.25 -56.07
C GLU A 137 23.19 28.86 -55.44
N SER A 138 23.17 29.95 -54.66
CA SER A 138 24.03 30.48 -53.56
C SER A 138 23.23 31.58 -52.78
N SER A 139 23.71 32.08 -51.63
CA SER A 139 22.89 32.87 -50.68
C SER A 139 23.44 34.24 -50.26
N GLU A 140 22.59 35.29 -50.33
CA GLU A 140 22.63 36.59 -49.61
C GLU A 140 23.82 37.57 -49.88
N PRO A 141 23.68 38.93 -49.72
CA PRO A 141 23.54 39.58 -48.39
C PRO A 141 22.82 40.98 -48.27
N HIS A 142 22.50 41.38 -47.02
CA HIS A 142 22.35 42.75 -46.41
C HIS A 142 21.51 43.89 -47.09
N VAL A 143 20.54 44.62 -46.48
CA VAL A 143 20.46 45.43 -45.20
C VAL A 143 21.22 46.78 -45.29
N PRO A 144 20.76 48.00 -44.80
CA PRO A 144 19.49 48.53 -44.19
C PRO A 144 19.05 49.93 -44.82
N PRO A 145 18.56 51.04 -44.15
CA PRO A 145 17.89 51.31 -42.83
C PRO A 145 16.71 52.38 -42.76
N VAL A 146 16.06 52.51 -41.57
CA VAL A 146 15.19 53.61 -40.99
C VAL A 146 13.94 54.14 -41.76
N GLU A 147 12.95 54.87 -41.18
CA GLU A 147 12.88 55.73 -39.97
C GLU A 147 11.49 55.72 -39.23
N ASP A 148 11.42 56.36 -38.05
CA ASP A 148 10.32 56.36 -37.04
C ASP A 148 9.12 57.32 -37.29
N VAL A 149 8.03 57.18 -36.49
CA VAL A 149 7.43 58.28 -35.68
C VAL A 149 6.29 57.81 -34.72
N LYS A 150 6.16 58.50 -33.58
CA LYS A 150 5.17 58.37 -32.46
C LYS A 150 4.89 59.80 -31.88
N PRO A 151 4.01 60.05 -30.89
CA PRO A 151 2.78 59.36 -30.41
C PRO A 151 1.58 60.33 -30.04
N GLU A 152 0.40 59.75 -29.68
CA GLU A 152 -0.57 60.22 -28.62
C GLU A 152 -1.21 61.64 -28.63
N PRO A 153 -2.13 62.03 -27.69
CA PRO A 153 -3.07 61.29 -26.79
C PRO A 153 -4.53 61.89 -26.75
N SER A 154 -5.31 61.54 -25.69
CA SER A 154 -6.43 62.31 -25.05
C SER A 154 -7.88 62.11 -25.61
N PHE A 155 -9.00 62.24 -24.85
CA PHE A 155 -9.31 62.24 -23.39
C PHE A 155 -10.85 62.05 -23.15
N ALA A 156 -11.27 61.64 -21.93
CA ALA A 156 -12.63 61.80 -21.34
C ALA A 156 -13.87 61.12 -22.02
N ALA A 157 -15.09 61.06 -21.44
CA ALA A 157 -15.55 60.79 -20.05
C ALA A 157 -17.10 60.65 -19.98
N ALA A 158 -17.62 60.22 -18.82
CA ALA A 158 -18.96 60.52 -18.23
C ALA A 158 -20.25 59.78 -18.68
N ALA A 159 -20.70 58.87 -17.79
CA ALA A 159 -21.97 58.88 -17.04
C ALA A 159 -23.36 58.64 -17.70
N GLY A 160 -24.21 57.91 -16.95
CA GLY A 160 -25.65 57.70 -17.19
C GLY A 160 -26.02 56.25 -17.56
N GLY A 161 -27.13 55.66 -17.09
CA GLY A 161 -28.10 56.15 -16.11
C GLY A 161 -29.47 55.47 -16.18
N SER A 162 -29.67 54.37 -15.43
CA SER A 162 -30.95 53.78 -14.97
C SER A 162 -32.12 53.49 -15.95
N SER A 163 -32.61 52.24 -15.87
CA SER A 163 -34.04 51.81 -15.98
C SER A 163 -34.90 52.19 -17.20
N HIS A 164 -35.33 51.18 -17.97
CA HIS A 164 -36.63 50.54 -17.73
C HIS A 164 -36.78 49.19 -18.49
N ALA A 165 -37.86 48.45 -18.18
CA ALA A 165 -38.13 47.10 -18.70
C ALA A 165 -38.87 47.11 -20.06
N PRO A 166 -38.77 46.04 -20.87
CA PRO A 166 -39.34 46.00 -22.23
C PRO A 166 -40.83 45.59 -22.25
N PRO A 167 -41.59 45.98 -23.29
CA PRO A 167 -42.82 45.29 -23.68
C PRO A 167 -42.48 43.99 -24.43
N GLY A 168 -43.12 42.89 -24.07
CA GLY A 168 -43.00 41.62 -24.81
C GLY A 168 -44.03 41.49 -25.94
N VAL A 169 -43.75 40.56 -26.87
CA VAL A 169 -44.65 39.49 -27.38
C VAL A 169 -44.23 39.07 -28.81
N SER A 170 -43.63 37.90 -28.93
CA SER A 170 -44.12 36.77 -29.75
C SER A 170 -43.08 35.63 -29.71
N ALA A 171 -43.54 34.39 -29.84
CA ALA A 171 -42.66 33.22 -29.77
C ALA A 171 -42.38 32.67 -31.17
N SER A 172 -41.12 32.25 -31.39
CA SER A 172 -40.74 31.35 -32.48
C SER A 172 -39.77 30.31 -31.94
N SER A 173 -40.06 29.03 -32.17
CA SER A 173 -39.33 27.91 -31.61
C SER A 173 -37.95 27.72 -32.24
N SER A 174 -36.90 27.78 -31.42
CA SER A 174 -35.59 27.20 -31.70
C SER A 174 -35.15 26.43 -30.45
N GLY A 175 -34.77 25.16 -30.60
CA GLY A 175 -34.44 24.30 -29.46
C GLY A 175 -33.26 24.84 -28.66
N SER A 176 -33.45 25.04 -27.36
CA SER A 176 -32.33 25.17 -26.43
C SER A 176 -31.61 23.83 -26.35
N GLY A 177 -30.38 23.78 -26.87
CA GLY A 177 -29.48 22.69 -26.50
C GLY A 177 -29.27 22.74 -25.00
N SER A 178 -29.79 21.74 -24.27
CA SER A 178 -29.42 21.52 -22.88
C SER A 178 -27.94 21.21 -22.84
N ALA A 179 -27.15 22.04 -22.16
CA ALA A 179 -25.78 21.68 -21.86
C ALA A 179 -25.81 20.42 -20.98
N GLY A 180 -25.27 19.31 -21.49
CA GLY A 180 -25.08 18.09 -20.71
C GLY A 180 -24.23 18.36 -19.46
N PRO A 181 -24.29 17.49 -18.44
CA PRO A 181 -23.61 17.72 -17.17
C PRO A 181 -22.08 17.69 -17.33
N SER A 182 -21.51 18.89 -17.42
CA SER A 182 -20.15 19.19 -16.96
C SER A 182 -19.99 18.88 -15.46
N ALA A 183 -18.78 18.91 -14.90
CA ALA A 183 -18.45 18.60 -13.50
C ALA A 183 -19.03 19.52 -12.39
N LYS A 184 -20.25 20.05 -12.58
CA LYS A 184 -20.99 20.93 -11.67
C LYS A 184 -21.69 20.19 -10.53
N ASP A 185 -21.70 18.86 -10.56
CA ASP A 185 -22.23 18.04 -9.45
C ASP A 185 -21.37 18.18 -8.18
N PHE A 186 -20.11 18.61 -8.31
CA PHE A 186 -19.24 18.94 -7.18
C PHE A 186 -19.55 20.34 -6.64
N VAL A 187 -20.70 20.49 -5.97
CA VAL A 187 -20.91 21.61 -5.05
C VAL A 187 -20.07 21.33 -3.80
N PRO A 188 -19.21 22.25 -3.33
CA PRO A 188 -18.39 22.05 -2.13
C PRO A 188 -19.27 22.12 -0.87
N VAL A 189 -19.92 21.00 -0.57
CA VAL A 189 -20.63 20.72 0.68
C VAL A 189 -19.96 19.51 1.30
N THR A 190 -19.62 19.58 2.59
CA THR A 190 -19.09 18.45 3.34
C THR A 190 -20.00 17.22 3.16
N PRO A 191 -19.45 16.07 2.74
CA PRO A 191 -20.21 14.83 2.59
C PRO A 191 -20.88 14.40 3.91
N THR A 192 -22.14 14.02 3.84
CA THR A 192 -22.91 13.40 4.93
C THR A 192 -23.80 12.30 4.35
N ARG A 193 -24.33 11.44 5.22
CA ARG A 193 -25.28 10.39 4.81
C ARG A 193 -26.62 10.90 4.30
N GLU A 194 -26.96 12.17 4.53
CA GLU A 194 -28.18 12.79 4.00
C GLU A 194 -27.99 13.39 2.59
N ASN A 195 -26.77 13.78 2.22
CA ASN A 195 -26.48 14.47 0.95
C ASN A 195 -25.70 13.63 -0.09
N THR A 196 -25.07 12.53 0.34
CA THR A 196 -24.26 11.66 -0.51
C THR A 196 -25.08 10.53 -1.11
N LYS A 197 -24.86 10.21 -2.39
CA LYS A 197 -25.49 9.08 -3.09
C LYS A 197 -24.53 7.87 -3.15
N PRO A 198 -25.05 6.64 -3.33
CA PRO A 198 -24.25 5.50 -3.78
C PRO A 198 -23.42 5.81 -5.03
N ILE A 199 -22.29 5.13 -5.18
CA ILE A 199 -21.33 5.40 -6.26
C ILE A 199 -21.92 5.11 -7.64
N TYR A 200 -21.36 5.74 -8.68
CA TYR A 200 -21.88 5.57 -10.06
C TYR A 200 -21.88 4.10 -10.49
N GLY A 201 -23.06 3.59 -10.84
CA GLY A 201 -23.26 2.19 -11.24
C GLY A 201 -23.40 1.19 -10.09
N ALA A 202 -23.47 1.64 -8.83
CA ALA A 202 -23.73 0.78 -7.68
C ALA A 202 -25.07 0.04 -7.77
N ASN A 203 -25.06 -1.28 -7.54
CA ASN A 203 -26.26 -2.10 -7.37
C ASN A 203 -26.40 -2.50 -5.90
N VAL A 204 -26.91 -1.57 -5.09
CA VAL A 204 -27.11 -1.78 -3.64
C VAL A 204 -28.35 -2.65 -3.43
N LEU A 205 -28.18 -3.79 -2.76
CA LEU A 205 -29.23 -4.78 -2.50
C LEU A 205 -29.46 -4.91 -0.98
N PRO A 206 -30.71 -5.16 -0.53
CA PRO A 206 -31.00 -5.45 0.86
C PRO A 206 -30.44 -6.82 1.27
N MET A 207 -30.05 -6.97 2.54
CA MET A 207 -29.49 -8.20 3.07
C MET A 207 -30.47 -9.38 2.91
N ASN A 208 -30.03 -10.39 2.17
CA ASN A 208 -30.83 -11.58 1.83
C ASN A 208 -30.01 -12.89 1.90
N GLU A 209 -28.77 -12.86 2.41
CA GLU A 209 -28.00 -14.08 2.64
C GLU A 209 -28.69 -14.96 3.69
N PRO A 210 -28.89 -16.27 3.43
CA PRO A 210 -29.24 -17.21 4.48
C PRO A 210 -28.04 -17.42 5.42
N PRO A 211 -28.26 -17.92 6.66
CA PRO A 211 -27.18 -18.29 7.58
C PRO A 211 -26.14 -19.19 6.91
N ALA A 212 -24.85 -19.07 7.27
CA ALA A 212 -23.79 -19.90 6.68
C ALA A 212 -24.05 -21.41 6.81
N SER A 213 -24.67 -21.84 7.92
CA SER A 213 -25.13 -23.21 8.15
C SER A 213 -26.18 -23.71 7.14
N GLU A 214 -26.99 -22.81 6.56
CA GLU A 214 -27.92 -23.11 5.47
C GLU A 214 -27.25 -22.98 4.10
N ARG A 215 -26.43 -21.92 3.90
CA ARG A 215 -25.71 -21.65 2.64
C ARG A 215 -24.82 -22.82 2.21
N PHE A 216 -24.14 -23.46 3.16
CA PHE A 216 -23.23 -24.58 2.88
C PHE A 216 -23.81 -25.96 3.22
N ALA A 217 -25.08 -26.07 3.60
CA ALA A 217 -25.72 -27.32 4.06
C ALA A 217 -25.63 -28.51 3.06
N ASN A 218 -25.50 -28.21 1.76
CA ASN A 218 -25.33 -29.20 0.69
C ASN A 218 -24.20 -28.78 -0.27
N PHE A 219 -23.20 -28.05 0.22
CA PHE A 219 -22.08 -27.58 -0.61
C PHE A 219 -21.01 -28.66 -0.71
N GLU A 220 -20.88 -29.27 -1.90
CA GLU A 220 -19.76 -30.14 -2.23
C GLU A 220 -18.59 -29.29 -2.74
N TYR A 221 -17.46 -29.31 -2.03
CA TYR A 221 -16.26 -28.58 -2.44
C TYR A 221 -15.69 -29.18 -3.75
N PRO A 222 -15.32 -28.39 -4.77
CA PRO A 222 -14.85 -28.93 -6.05
C PRO A 222 -13.59 -29.80 -5.91
N PRO A 223 -13.55 -30.98 -6.56
CA PRO A 223 -12.34 -31.81 -6.59
C PRO A 223 -11.25 -31.16 -7.46
N ILE A 224 -9.98 -31.45 -7.15
CA ILE A 224 -8.85 -30.99 -7.97
C ILE A 224 -8.88 -31.73 -9.33
N THR A 225 -9.02 -30.99 -10.42
CA THR A 225 -9.14 -31.54 -11.79
C THR A 225 -7.98 -31.19 -12.73
N THR A 226 -7.02 -30.35 -12.32
CA THR A 226 -5.90 -29.88 -13.16
C THR A 226 -4.56 -30.47 -12.74
N ASP A 227 -3.55 -30.35 -13.61
CA ASP A 227 -2.18 -30.80 -13.35
C ASP A 227 -1.27 -29.73 -12.73
N GLY A 228 -1.79 -28.51 -12.50
CA GLY A 228 -1.06 -27.37 -11.95
C GLY A 228 0.00 -26.78 -12.87
N MET A 229 -0.02 -27.08 -14.18
CA MET A 229 1.03 -26.66 -15.13
C MET A 229 0.59 -25.60 -16.15
N GLY A 230 -0.62 -25.04 -16.00
CA GLY A 230 -1.16 -24.02 -16.90
C GLY A 230 -0.28 -22.77 -17.01
N VAL A 231 0.34 -22.34 -15.92
CA VAL A 231 1.29 -21.22 -15.91
C VAL A 231 2.50 -21.45 -16.85
N CYS A 232 2.98 -22.68 -17.00
CA CYS A 232 4.08 -23.04 -17.91
C CYS A 232 3.67 -23.01 -19.39
N MET A 233 2.37 -22.90 -19.69
CA MET A 233 1.84 -22.66 -21.04
C MET A 233 1.67 -21.17 -21.34
N LEU A 234 1.44 -20.35 -20.30
CA LEU A 234 1.37 -18.88 -20.40
C LEU A 234 2.78 -18.26 -20.52
N ASP A 235 3.70 -18.70 -19.68
CA ASP A 235 5.10 -18.27 -19.69
C ASP A 235 6.02 -19.48 -19.92
N GLY A 236 6.52 -19.58 -21.15
CA GLY A 236 7.39 -20.68 -21.57
C GLY A 236 8.71 -20.77 -20.79
N THR A 237 9.16 -19.70 -20.13
CA THR A 237 10.42 -19.70 -19.36
C THR A 237 10.30 -20.49 -18.06
N LEU A 238 9.09 -20.58 -17.47
CA LEU A 238 8.80 -21.35 -16.25
C LEU A 238 9.06 -22.86 -16.41
N ASN A 239 9.14 -23.38 -17.64
CA ASN A 239 9.46 -24.78 -17.91
C ASN A 239 10.85 -25.21 -17.36
N GLN A 240 11.77 -24.26 -17.14
CA GLN A 240 13.06 -24.55 -16.48
C GLN A 240 12.90 -24.87 -14.99
N PHE A 241 11.82 -24.39 -14.36
CA PHE A 241 11.51 -24.54 -12.93
C PHE A 241 10.35 -25.51 -12.68
N ARG A 242 10.01 -26.32 -13.69
CA ARG A 242 8.84 -27.22 -13.67
C ARG A 242 8.86 -28.22 -12.51
N ASP A 243 10.04 -28.70 -12.10
CA ASP A 243 10.18 -29.60 -10.95
C ASP A 243 9.83 -28.90 -9.63
N HIS A 244 10.17 -27.61 -9.47
CA HIS A 244 9.83 -26.81 -8.30
C HIS A 244 8.33 -26.47 -8.25
N LEU A 245 7.75 -26.09 -9.39
CA LEU A 245 6.31 -25.85 -9.52
C LEU A 245 5.50 -27.15 -9.29
N GLY A 246 5.97 -28.28 -9.83
CA GLY A 246 5.37 -29.60 -9.65
C GLY A 246 5.46 -30.10 -8.20
N TYR A 247 6.57 -29.82 -7.50
CA TYR A 247 6.68 -30.07 -6.07
C TYR A 247 5.66 -29.25 -5.26
N ARG A 248 5.58 -27.93 -5.49
CA ARG A 248 4.57 -27.05 -4.86
C ARG A 248 3.15 -27.55 -5.12
N TRP A 249 2.81 -27.89 -6.36
CA TRP A 249 1.50 -28.43 -6.71
C TRP A 249 1.22 -29.76 -5.99
N SER A 250 2.18 -30.69 -5.96
CA SER A 250 2.00 -31.97 -5.25
C SER A 250 1.77 -31.79 -3.74
N LYS A 251 2.40 -30.79 -3.13
CA LYS A 251 2.20 -30.41 -1.72
C LYS A 251 0.81 -29.83 -1.47
N TYR A 252 0.36 -28.92 -2.34
CA TYR A 252 -1.01 -28.38 -2.32
C TYR A 252 -2.06 -29.49 -2.42
N CYS A 253 -1.95 -30.36 -3.42
CA CYS A 253 -2.87 -31.47 -3.62
C CYS A 253 -2.89 -32.43 -2.41
N ALA A 254 -1.72 -32.85 -1.92
CA ALA A 254 -1.62 -33.76 -0.79
C ALA A 254 -2.22 -33.18 0.51
N LEU A 255 -2.08 -31.88 0.74
CA LEU A 255 -2.65 -31.21 1.91
C LEU A 255 -4.17 -31.02 1.78
N ARG A 256 -4.69 -30.61 0.61
CA ARG A 256 -6.15 -30.55 0.40
C ARG A 256 -6.79 -31.94 0.47
N ASP A 257 -6.16 -32.95 -0.10
CA ASP A 257 -6.61 -34.35 0.01
C ASP A 257 -6.62 -34.83 1.47
N ALA A 258 -5.65 -34.44 2.28
CA ALA A 258 -5.66 -34.74 3.71
C ALA A 258 -6.79 -34.00 4.45
N ILE A 259 -7.05 -32.74 4.13
CA ILE A 259 -8.09 -31.93 4.80
C ILE A 259 -9.47 -32.56 4.56
N ASP A 260 -9.86 -32.87 3.32
CA ASP A 260 -11.17 -33.44 3.06
C ASP A 260 -11.34 -34.84 3.69
N GLN A 261 -10.28 -35.65 3.69
CA GLN A 261 -10.30 -37.01 4.28
C GLN A 261 -10.45 -37.02 5.80
N ASN A 262 -9.96 -36.01 6.51
CA ASN A 262 -9.88 -36.01 7.98
C ASN A 262 -10.80 -34.98 8.67
N GLU A 263 -11.17 -33.90 7.97
CA GLU A 263 -11.92 -32.76 8.53
C GLU A 263 -13.29 -32.56 7.86
N GLY A 264 -13.58 -33.32 6.79
CA GLY A 264 -14.85 -33.27 6.05
C GLY A 264 -14.90 -32.20 4.96
N GLY A 265 -13.79 -31.52 4.68
CA GLY A 265 -13.67 -30.51 3.64
C GLY A 265 -13.04 -29.22 4.15
N ILE A 266 -12.36 -28.47 3.27
CA ILE A 266 -11.80 -27.15 3.63
C ILE A 266 -12.86 -26.14 4.10
N GLU A 267 -14.11 -26.27 3.65
CA GLU A 267 -15.28 -25.55 4.19
C GLU A 267 -15.41 -25.75 5.72
N LEU A 268 -15.52 -27.00 6.17
CA LEU A 268 -15.69 -27.35 7.58
C LEU A 268 -14.41 -27.16 8.41
N PHE A 269 -13.25 -27.27 7.78
CA PHE A 269 -11.94 -26.99 8.39
C PHE A 269 -11.77 -25.51 8.71
N SER A 270 -12.20 -24.63 7.81
CA SER A 270 -12.20 -23.16 7.97
C SER A 270 -13.18 -22.65 9.03
N ARG A 271 -14.07 -23.50 9.55
CA ARG A 271 -15.01 -23.14 10.62
C ARG A 271 -14.47 -23.51 12.00
N GLY A 272 -13.14 -23.41 12.16
CA GLY A 272 -12.45 -23.66 13.43
C GLY A 272 -12.91 -22.73 14.56
N TYR A 273 -13.30 -21.49 14.26
CA TYR A 273 -13.80 -20.53 15.26
C TYR A 273 -15.17 -20.89 15.86
N GLU A 274 -15.95 -21.79 15.23
CA GLU A 274 -17.18 -22.37 15.80
C GLU A 274 -16.89 -23.51 16.80
N LYS A 275 -15.62 -23.91 16.93
CA LYS A 275 -15.16 -25.02 17.78
C LYS A 275 -14.16 -24.55 18.83
N MET A 276 -13.19 -23.74 18.41
CA MET A 276 -12.08 -23.18 19.19
C MET A 276 -12.46 -21.82 19.77
N GLY A 277 -11.80 -21.40 20.84
CA GLY A 277 -12.22 -20.22 21.60
C GLY A 277 -13.54 -20.46 22.34
N PHE A 278 -14.25 -19.39 22.67
CA PHE A 278 -15.53 -19.45 23.38
C PHE A 278 -16.70 -19.59 22.39
N ASN A 279 -17.51 -20.63 22.59
CA ASN A 279 -18.70 -20.91 21.78
C ASN A 279 -19.93 -21.11 22.67
N ARG A 280 -21.00 -20.37 22.38
CA ARG A 280 -22.24 -20.31 23.15
C ARG A 280 -23.24 -21.37 22.65
N SER A 281 -23.91 -22.07 23.57
CA SER A 281 -25.07 -22.91 23.27
C SER A 281 -26.25 -22.56 24.20
N PRO A 282 -27.48 -23.04 23.93
CA PRO A 282 -28.61 -22.86 24.84
C PRO A 282 -28.37 -23.39 26.25
N GLU A 283 -27.50 -24.38 26.42
CA GLU A 283 -27.19 -25.07 27.68
C GLU A 283 -26.03 -24.45 28.46
N GLY A 284 -25.10 -23.74 27.80
CA GLY A 284 -23.85 -23.29 28.42
C GLY A 284 -22.85 -22.64 27.47
N ILE A 285 -21.59 -22.60 27.89
CA ILE A 285 -20.45 -22.07 27.13
C ILE A 285 -19.41 -23.20 27.02
N THR A 286 -18.99 -23.52 25.80
CA THR A 286 -17.80 -24.35 25.58
C THR A 286 -16.60 -23.46 25.35
N TYR A 287 -15.48 -23.74 26.01
CA TYR A 287 -14.19 -23.15 25.70
C TYR A 287 -13.21 -24.24 25.26
N ARG A 288 -12.53 -24.02 24.12
CA ARG A 288 -11.44 -24.88 23.65
C ARG A 288 -10.20 -24.07 23.31
N GLU A 289 -9.05 -24.64 23.60
CA GLU A 289 -7.75 -24.02 23.30
C GLU A 289 -6.70 -25.06 22.95
N TRP A 290 -5.80 -24.75 22.01
CA TRP A 290 -4.70 -25.62 21.65
C TRP A 290 -3.44 -25.21 22.42
N ALA A 291 -2.86 -26.13 23.18
CA ALA A 291 -1.65 -25.91 23.99
C ALA A 291 -0.89 -27.23 24.19
N PRO A 292 -0.28 -27.80 23.14
CA PRO A 292 0.25 -29.16 23.17
C PRO A 292 1.37 -29.38 24.19
N ASN A 293 2.18 -28.37 24.50
CA ASN A 293 3.25 -28.45 25.51
C ASN A 293 2.77 -28.33 26.98
N ALA A 294 1.57 -27.78 27.23
CA ALA A 294 1.05 -27.60 28.60
C ALA A 294 0.58 -28.94 29.21
N THR A 295 0.91 -29.21 30.47
CA THR A 295 0.48 -30.42 31.20
C THR A 295 -0.94 -30.32 31.74
N ALA A 296 -1.36 -29.13 32.13
CA ALA A 296 -2.73 -28.84 32.57
C ALA A 296 -3.12 -27.41 32.18
N ALA A 297 -4.42 -27.16 32.07
CA ALA A 297 -4.97 -25.84 31.75
C ALA A 297 -6.18 -25.50 32.62
N CYS A 298 -6.31 -24.25 33.01
CA CYS A 298 -7.40 -23.73 33.83
C CYS A 298 -7.93 -22.41 33.23
N LEU A 299 -9.23 -22.34 32.96
CA LEU A 299 -9.90 -21.11 32.55
C LEU A 299 -10.22 -20.26 33.79
N PHE A 300 -9.94 -18.96 33.73
CA PHE A 300 -10.17 -18.05 34.86
C PHE A 300 -10.48 -16.61 34.40
N GLY A 301 -10.98 -15.79 35.30
CA GLY A 301 -11.36 -14.41 35.01
C GLY A 301 -12.28 -13.81 36.07
N ASP A 302 -12.94 -12.69 35.74
CA ASP A 302 -13.84 -12.02 36.69
C ASP A 302 -14.97 -12.94 37.19
N PHE A 303 -15.47 -13.84 36.32
CA PHE A 303 -16.55 -14.79 36.62
C PHE A 303 -16.21 -15.78 37.75
N ASN A 304 -14.93 -16.14 37.93
CA ASN A 304 -14.48 -17.06 38.99
C ASN A 304 -13.57 -16.37 40.02
N GLN A 305 -13.63 -15.04 40.11
CA GLN A 305 -12.79 -14.22 41.00
C GLN A 305 -11.28 -14.44 40.78
N TRP A 306 -10.88 -14.71 39.52
CA TRP A 306 -9.51 -14.98 39.09
C TRP A 306 -8.87 -16.21 39.78
N SER A 307 -9.67 -17.21 40.12
CA SER A 307 -9.19 -18.45 40.76
C SER A 307 -8.54 -19.40 39.76
N THR A 308 -7.24 -19.65 39.93
CA THR A 308 -6.48 -20.73 39.27
C THR A 308 -6.18 -21.91 40.20
N GLY A 309 -6.76 -21.91 41.41
CA GLY A 309 -6.48 -22.91 42.45
C GLY A 309 -7.30 -24.21 42.33
N ALA A 310 -7.51 -24.88 43.47
CA ALA A 310 -8.33 -26.09 43.54
C ALA A 310 -9.79 -25.88 43.11
N ASP A 311 -10.30 -24.64 43.26
CA ASP A 311 -11.64 -24.20 42.83
C ASP A 311 -11.62 -23.53 41.42
N GLY A 312 -10.55 -23.71 40.64
CA GLY A 312 -10.41 -23.21 39.27
C GLY A 312 -11.17 -24.04 38.24
N VAL A 313 -11.42 -23.48 37.04
CA VAL A 313 -12.13 -24.18 35.95
C VAL A 313 -11.15 -24.97 35.08
N TRP A 314 -10.70 -26.10 35.64
CA TRP A 314 -9.74 -27.00 34.98
C TRP A 314 -10.32 -27.69 33.74
N MET A 315 -9.50 -27.78 32.69
CA MET A 315 -9.86 -28.25 31.36
C MET A 315 -9.33 -29.67 31.09
N THR A 316 -9.99 -30.42 30.22
CA THR A 316 -9.59 -31.78 29.81
C THR A 316 -8.80 -31.74 28.50
N LYS A 317 -7.57 -32.28 28.49
CA LYS A 317 -6.71 -32.38 27.30
C LYS A 317 -7.04 -33.62 26.46
N ASN A 318 -7.08 -33.49 25.13
CA ASN A 318 -7.18 -34.60 24.19
C ASN A 318 -5.81 -35.04 23.64
N ASP A 319 -5.79 -36.14 22.86
CA ASP A 319 -4.56 -36.73 22.30
C ASP A 319 -3.79 -35.80 21.34
N PHE A 320 -4.41 -34.75 20.81
CA PHE A 320 -3.81 -33.75 19.92
C PHE A 320 -3.36 -32.47 20.64
N GLY A 321 -3.55 -32.40 21.97
CA GLY A 321 -3.15 -31.25 22.77
C GLY A 321 -4.14 -30.08 22.78
N VAL A 322 -5.39 -30.32 22.35
CA VAL A 322 -6.49 -29.38 22.58
C VAL A 322 -7.09 -29.65 23.95
N PHE A 323 -7.24 -28.59 24.75
CA PHE A 323 -7.97 -28.58 26.00
C PHE A 323 -9.42 -28.15 25.76
N GLU A 324 -10.38 -28.77 26.47
CA GLU A 324 -11.80 -28.43 26.44
C GLU A 324 -12.37 -28.26 27.86
N VAL A 325 -13.27 -27.30 28.05
CA VAL A 325 -14.22 -27.29 29.16
C VAL A 325 -15.60 -26.81 28.73
N PHE A 326 -16.65 -27.41 29.28
CA PHE A 326 -18.03 -26.96 29.15
C PHE A 326 -18.52 -26.42 30.49
N MET A 327 -18.99 -25.17 30.50
CA MET A 327 -19.58 -24.51 31.65
C MET A 327 -21.10 -24.38 31.42
N PRO A 328 -21.95 -25.12 32.16
CA PRO A 328 -23.40 -25.00 32.02
C PRO A 328 -23.88 -23.61 32.49
N ASN A 329 -25.06 -23.20 32.02
CA ASN A 329 -25.73 -22.00 32.52
C ASN A 329 -25.91 -22.04 34.05
N ASN A 330 -25.96 -20.85 34.64
CA ASN A 330 -26.35 -20.65 36.04
C ASN A 330 -27.78 -21.15 36.31
N ALA A 331 -28.13 -21.33 37.57
CA ALA A 331 -29.43 -21.86 37.99
C ALA A 331 -30.65 -20.97 37.62
N ASP A 332 -30.42 -19.73 37.20
CA ASP A 332 -31.43 -18.79 36.67
C ASP A 332 -31.50 -18.78 35.13
N GLY A 333 -30.65 -19.55 34.45
CA GLY A 333 -30.52 -19.61 32.99
C GLY A 333 -29.49 -18.64 32.39
N SER A 334 -28.84 -17.79 33.19
CA SER A 334 -27.81 -16.86 32.69
C SER A 334 -26.52 -17.60 32.27
N PRO A 335 -25.71 -17.03 31.34
CA PRO A 335 -24.44 -17.63 30.94
C PRO A 335 -23.43 -17.69 32.10
N ALA A 336 -22.59 -18.72 32.14
CA ALA A 336 -21.57 -18.92 33.19
C ALA A 336 -20.51 -17.81 33.25
N ILE A 337 -20.24 -17.15 32.12
CA ILE A 337 -19.41 -15.95 32.00
C ILE A 337 -20.29 -14.84 31.44
N SER A 338 -20.36 -13.68 32.10
CA SER A 338 -21.15 -12.56 31.59
C SER A 338 -20.44 -11.84 30.45
N HIS A 339 -21.21 -11.37 29.47
CA HIS A 339 -20.70 -10.49 28.40
C HIS A 339 -19.88 -9.33 28.98
N GLY A 340 -18.79 -8.97 28.29
CA GLY A 340 -17.96 -7.82 28.65
C GLY A 340 -17.03 -8.04 29.84
N THR A 341 -17.01 -9.24 30.43
CA THR A 341 -16.11 -9.57 31.55
C THR A 341 -14.78 -10.17 31.08
N ARG A 342 -13.72 -10.00 31.88
CA ARG A 342 -12.36 -10.40 31.50
C ARG A 342 -12.11 -11.89 31.73
N VAL A 343 -11.37 -12.49 30.81
CA VAL A 343 -11.01 -13.93 30.78
C VAL A 343 -9.56 -14.14 30.36
N LYS A 344 -8.89 -15.12 30.98
CA LYS A 344 -7.56 -15.63 30.62
C LYS A 344 -7.51 -17.15 30.79
N ILE A 345 -6.53 -17.80 30.15
CA ILE A 345 -6.21 -19.21 30.34
C ILE A 345 -4.86 -19.33 31.08
N HIS A 346 -4.85 -20.13 32.13
CA HIS A 346 -3.68 -20.47 32.94
C HIS A 346 -3.14 -21.83 32.47
N LEU A 347 -1.85 -21.92 32.18
CA LEU A 347 -1.20 -23.12 31.63
C LEU A 347 -0.06 -23.58 32.55
N GLU A 348 -0.20 -24.77 33.11
CA GLU A 348 0.91 -25.47 33.77
C GLU A 348 1.78 -26.16 32.72
N ILE A 349 3.10 -26.04 32.82
CA ILE A 349 4.08 -26.58 31.85
C ILE A 349 5.21 -27.28 32.61
N GLU A 350 5.59 -28.49 32.19
CA GLU A 350 6.59 -29.28 32.94
C GLU A 350 7.95 -28.57 32.97
N GLY A 351 8.45 -28.31 34.19
CA GLY A 351 9.76 -27.70 34.41
C GLY A 351 9.84 -26.18 34.18
N GLN A 352 8.72 -25.51 33.91
CA GLN A 352 8.62 -24.04 33.82
C GLN A 352 7.73 -23.49 34.96
N GLU A 353 7.75 -22.16 35.16
CA GLU A 353 6.69 -21.50 35.93
C GLU A 353 5.40 -21.47 35.07
N PRO A 354 4.20 -21.60 35.64
CA PRO A 354 2.95 -21.49 34.88
C PRO A 354 2.79 -20.13 34.19
N VAL A 355 2.09 -20.12 33.05
CA VAL A 355 1.85 -18.89 32.26
C VAL A 355 0.37 -18.57 32.12
N ASP A 356 0.03 -17.29 32.26
CA ASP A 356 -1.30 -16.75 32.00
C ASP A 356 -1.33 -16.14 30.60
N LYS A 357 -2.36 -16.45 29.80
CA LYS A 357 -2.51 -15.99 28.42
C LYS A 357 -3.90 -15.42 28.15
N ILE A 358 -3.97 -14.46 27.24
CA ILE A 358 -5.21 -14.16 26.51
C ILE A 358 -5.48 -15.34 25.55
N PRO A 359 -6.69 -15.91 25.50
CA PRO A 359 -7.03 -17.00 24.58
C PRO A 359 -6.72 -16.65 23.11
N ALA A 360 -6.10 -17.57 22.36
CA ALA A 360 -5.63 -17.31 21.00
C ALA A 360 -6.78 -17.00 20.02
N TRP A 361 -7.97 -17.47 20.35
CA TRP A 361 -9.22 -17.32 19.58
C TRP A 361 -10.19 -16.30 20.21
N ILE A 362 -9.69 -15.33 20.99
CA ILE A 362 -10.54 -14.30 21.61
C ILE A 362 -11.13 -13.35 20.54
N LYS A 363 -12.43 -13.04 20.63
CA LYS A 363 -13.13 -12.13 19.69
C LYS A 363 -12.97 -10.63 20.04
N PHE A 364 -12.50 -10.30 21.24
CA PHE A 364 -12.26 -8.94 21.70
C PHE A 364 -11.24 -8.92 22.85
N ALA A 365 -10.34 -7.93 22.88
CA ALA A 365 -9.38 -7.75 23.96
C ALA A 365 -9.22 -6.26 24.26
N VAL A 366 -9.05 -5.88 25.53
CA VAL A 366 -9.05 -4.46 25.97
C VAL A 366 -7.92 -4.23 26.98
N GLN A 367 -7.23 -3.09 26.85
CA GLN A 367 -6.32 -2.54 27.84
C GLN A 367 -7.09 -1.63 28.81
N ALA A 368 -6.98 -1.87 30.12
CA ALA A 368 -7.59 -0.99 31.11
C ALA A 368 -6.70 0.26 31.35
N PRO A 369 -7.25 1.44 31.70
CA PRO A 369 -6.48 2.70 31.76
C PRO A 369 -5.25 2.72 32.69
N ASP A 370 -5.18 1.81 33.67
CA ASP A 370 -4.06 1.66 34.62
C ASP A 370 -3.31 0.31 34.47
N GLU A 371 -3.68 -0.54 33.48
CA GLU A 371 -3.05 -1.84 33.24
C GLU A 371 -2.11 -1.78 32.02
N ILE A 372 -0.86 -2.24 32.19
CA ILE A 372 0.08 -2.41 31.07
C ILE A 372 -0.40 -3.50 30.09
N PRO A 373 -0.74 -4.74 30.53
CA PRO A 373 -1.21 -5.76 29.61
C PRO A 373 -2.67 -5.55 29.18
N PHE A 374 -3.03 -6.19 28.07
CA PHE A 374 -4.41 -6.39 27.66
C PHE A 374 -5.07 -7.52 28.47
N ASN A 375 -6.40 -7.57 28.42
CA ASN A 375 -7.19 -8.70 28.87
C ASN A 375 -8.13 -9.15 27.76
N GLY A 376 -8.27 -10.47 27.58
CA GLY A 376 -9.32 -11.02 26.74
C GLY A 376 -10.69 -10.71 27.35
N ILE A 377 -11.65 -10.33 26.51
CA ILE A 377 -13.02 -10.02 26.92
C ILE A 377 -13.95 -11.08 26.34
N TYR A 378 -14.81 -11.67 27.17
CA TYR A 378 -15.85 -12.57 26.68
C TYR A 378 -16.94 -11.77 25.98
N TYR A 379 -16.92 -11.79 24.64
CA TYR A 379 -17.79 -10.98 23.79
C TYR A 379 -18.93 -11.82 23.20
N ASP A 380 -20.02 -11.93 23.96
CA ASP A 380 -21.29 -12.58 23.58
C ASP A 380 -22.47 -11.61 23.86
N PRO A 381 -22.62 -10.52 23.08
CA PRO A 381 -23.60 -9.47 23.36
C PRO A 381 -25.05 -9.98 23.23
N PRO A 382 -26.02 -9.41 23.97
CA PRO A 382 -27.41 -9.83 23.91
C PRO A 382 -28.06 -9.49 22.55
N ASP A 383 -29.12 -10.21 22.18
CA ASP A 383 -29.86 -10.08 20.90
C ASP A 383 -30.32 -8.65 20.53
N SER A 384 -30.39 -7.76 21.51
CA SER A 384 -30.74 -6.33 21.40
C SER A 384 -29.58 -5.41 21.04
N GLU A 385 -28.34 -5.87 21.23
CA GLU A 385 -27.09 -5.13 21.02
C GLU A 385 -26.27 -5.71 19.85
N VAL A 386 -26.47 -6.99 19.49
CA VAL A 386 -25.94 -7.60 18.27
C VAL A 386 -26.38 -6.82 17.02
N TYR A 387 -25.41 -6.31 16.26
CA TYR A 387 -25.67 -5.63 15.00
C TYR A 387 -26.09 -6.62 13.90
N LYS A 388 -26.98 -6.16 13.02
CA LYS A 388 -27.61 -6.97 11.97
C LYS A 388 -27.48 -6.20 10.66
N PHE A 389 -26.69 -6.74 9.72
CA PHE A 389 -26.49 -6.18 8.38
C PHE A 389 -27.83 -5.94 7.68
N GLN A 390 -27.96 -4.76 7.07
CA GLN A 390 -29.15 -4.34 6.31
C GLN A 390 -28.93 -4.45 4.80
N TYR A 391 -27.68 -4.51 4.35
CA TYR A 391 -27.28 -4.61 2.95
C TYR A 391 -26.61 -5.97 2.65
N ALA A 392 -26.77 -6.44 1.42
CA ALA A 392 -26.01 -7.57 0.91
C ALA A 392 -24.67 -7.07 0.35
N ARG A 393 -23.66 -7.95 0.39
CA ARG A 393 -22.34 -7.71 -0.20
C ARG A 393 -22.44 -7.19 -1.64
N PRO A 394 -21.69 -6.15 -2.02
CA PRO A 394 -21.54 -5.79 -3.42
C PRO A 394 -20.93 -6.95 -4.22
N GLN A 395 -21.11 -6.93 -5.54
CA GLN A 395 -20.34 -7.78 -6.45
C GLN A 395 -18.93 -7.21 -6.62
N SER A 396 -17.91 -8.07 -6.68
CA SER A 396 -16.52 -7.67 -6.91
C SER A 396 -16.41 -6.80 -8.18
N PRO A 397 -15.98 -5.53 -8.09
CA PRO A 397 -15.94 -4.66 -9.26
C PRO A 397 -14.86 -5.10 -10.26
N PRO A 398 -15.08 -4.93 -11.58
CA PRO A 398 -14.12 -5.37 -12.62
C PRO A 398 -12.83 -4.55 -12.65
N GLU A 399 -12.86 -3.36 -12.04
CA GLU A 399 -11.73 -2.45 -11.85
C GLU A 399 -11.77 -1.91 -10.42
N LEU A 400 -10.61 -1.77 -9.78
CA LEU A 400 -10.52 -1.28 -8.40
C LEU A 400 -10.05 0.18 -8.33
N ARG A 401 -10.74 0.96 -7.50
CA ARG A 401 -10.35 2.27 -6.99
C ARG A 401 -10.43 2.20 -5.47
N ILE A 402 -9.29 1.97 -4.86
CA ILE A 402 -9.13 1.68 -3.43
C ILE A 402 -8.77 2.97 -2.68
N TYR A 403 -9.54 3.27 -1.64
CA TYR A 403 -9.17 4.24 -0.62
C TYR A 403 -8.58 3.49 0.58
N GLU A 404 -7.27 3.58 0.76
CA GLU A 404 -6.55 2.94 1.87
C GLU A 404 -6.68 3.81 3.13
N ALA A 405 -7.16 3.22 4.22
CA ALA A 405 -7.53 3.96 5.42
C ALA A 405 -7.31 3.19 6.73
N HIS A 406 -6.84 3.92 7.74
CA HIS A 406 -6.68 3.48 9.12
C HIS A 406 -7.65 4.26 10.03
N VAL A 407 -8.67 3.58 10.55
CA VAL A 407 -9.79 4.19 11.30
C VAL A 407 -9.33 5.11 12.42
N GLY A 408 -8.41 4.66 13.27
CA GLY A 408 -8.01 5.39 14.48
C GLY A 408 -7.39 6.78 14.23
N MET A 409 -6.86 7.07 13.03
CA MET A 409 -6.27 8.38 12.69
C MET A 409 -7.15 9.22 11.75
N SER A 410 -8.39 8.79 11.52
CA SER A 410 -9.33 9.47 10.62
C SER A 410 -9.94 10.76 11.17
N SER A 411 -9.73 11.07 12.46
CA SER A 411 -10.26 12.30 13.06
C SER A 411 -9.53 13.55 12.59
N THR A 412 -10.23 14.68 12.57
CA THR A 412 -9.60 16.01 12.47
C THR A 412 -8.99 16.47 13.81
N GLU A 413 -9.50 15.95 14.93
CA GLU A 413 -8.94 16.16 16.26
C GLU A 413 -7.74 15.21 16.52
N PRO A 414 -6.78 15.58 17.40
CA PRO A 414 -5.68 14.71 17.79
C PRO A 414 -6.14 13.65 18.82
N LYS A 415 -7.02 12.75 18.39
CA LYS A 415 -7.60 11.64 19.17
C LYS A 415 -7.63 10.36 18.34
N ILE A 416 -7.87 9.23 18.99
CA ILE A 416 -8.29 8.02 18.26
C ILE A 416 -9.76 8.21 17.83
N ASN A 417 -10.05 8.03 16.55
CA ASN A 417 -11.41 8.08 16.01
C ASN A 417 -12.11 6.71 16.11
N SER A 418 -13.43 6.70 16.24
CA SER A 418 -14.22 5.46 16.30
C SER A 418 -14.62 4.88 14.92
N TYR A 419 -15.02 3.61 14.90
CA TYR A 419 -15.63 2.96 13.74
C TYR A 419 -16.93 3.67 13.32
N VAL A 420 -17.71 4.18 14.28
CA VAL A 420 -18.96 4.92 14.02
C VAL A 420 -18.68 6.26 13.34
N GLU A 421 -17.73 7.06 13.87
CA GLU A 421 -17.32 8.32 13.23
C GLU A 421 -16.76 8.09 11.81
N PHE A 422 -16.00 7.01 11.59
CA PHE A 422 -15.54 6.66 10.24
C PHE A 422 -16.71 6.30 9.29
N ALA A 423 -17.69 5.54 9.77
CA ALA A 423 -18.87 5.15 9.02
C ALA A 423 -19.76 6.35 8.63
N ASP A 424 -19.94 7.30 9.56
CA ASP A 424 -20.85 8.43 9.38
C ASP A 424 -20.21 9.64 8.67
N ASP A 425 -18.91 9.93 8.89
CA ASP A 425 -18.22 11.09 8.31
C ASP A 425 -17.29 10.75 7.12
N VAL A 426 -16.63 9.58 7.12
CA VAL A 426 -15.54 9.28 6.16
C VAL A 426 -16.02 8.44 4.98
N ILE A 427 -16.85 7.41 5.19
CA ILE A 427 -17.45 6.63 4.10
C ILE A 427 -18.20 7.50 3.08
N PRO A 428 -19.01 8.52 3.45
CA PRO A 428 -19.63 9.42 2.49
C PRO A 428 -18.62 10.24 1.66
N ARG A 429 -17.47 10.62 2.24
CA ARG A 429 -16.39 11.30 1.49
C ARG A 429 -15.78 10.36 0.45
N ILE A 430 -15.50 9.12 0.82
CA ILE A 430 -14.95 8.09 -0.09
C ILE A 430 -15.92 7.83 -1.25
N ALA A 431 -17.23 7.77 -0.97
CA ALA A 431 -18.27 7.64 -1.99
C ALA A 431 -18.35 8.87 -2.92
N GLN A 432 -18.30 10.10 -2.40
CA GLN A 432 -18.32 11.32 -3.22
C GLN A 432 -17.07 11.42 -4.13
N LEU A 433 -15.91 10.98 -3.64
CA LEU A 433 -14.67 10.91 -4.40
C LEU A 433 -14.68 9.83 -5.51
N GLY A 434 -15.66 8.93 -5.55
CA GLY A 434 -15.83 7.93 -6.61
C GLY A 434 -14.96 6.67 -6.48
N TYR A 435 -14.32 6.47 -5.32
CA TYR A 435 -13.69 5.20 -4.96
C TYR A 435 -14.76 4.11 -4.82
N ASN A 436 -14.44 2.88 -5.24
CA ASN A 436 -15.35 1.73 -5.17
C ASN A 436 -14.91 0.64 -4.19
N ALA A 437 -13.73 0.80 -3.58
CA ALA A 437 -13.20 -0.08 -2.56
C ALA A 437 -12.58 0.74 -1.41
N VAL A 438 -12.63 0.19 -0.21
CA VAL A 438 -11.83 0.63 0.95
C VAL A 438 -10.87 -0.48 1.33
N GLN A 439 -9.59 -0.14 1.55
CA GLN A 439 -8.62 -1.05 2.19
C GLN A 439 -8.50 -0.62 3.66
N LEU A 440 -9.03 -1.44 4.55
CA LEU A 440 -9.16 -1.11 5.97
C LEU A 440 -7.98 -1.68 6.77
N MET A 441 -7.06 -0.80 7.13
CA MET A 441 -5.83 -1.12 7.86
C MET A 441 -6.09 -1.31 9.36
N ALA A 442 -5.18 -2.03 10.03
CA ALA A 442 -5.11 -2.14 11.50
C ALA A 442 -6.37 -2.68 12.21
N VAL A 443 -7.16 -3.52 11.53
CA VAL A 443 -8.40 -4.10 12.07
C VAL A 443 -8.13 -5.16 13.14
N GLN A 444 -7.15 -6.05 12.93
CA GLN A 444 -6.74 -7.06 13.91
C GLN A 444 -6.08 -6.40 15.13
N GLU A 445 -6.41 -6.86 16.34
CA GLU A 445 -5.91 -6.23 17.57
C GLU A 445 -4.39 -6.43 17.77
N HIS A 446 -3.71 -5.30 17.98
CA HIS A 446 -2.26 -5.12 17.99
C HIS A 446 -1.90 -4.24 19.20
N ALA A 447 -1.12 -4.74 20.17
CA ALA A 447 -0.90 -4.00 21.43
C ALA A 447 -0.17 -2.65 21.26
N TYR A 448 0.75 -2.55 20.29
CA TYR A 448 1.54 -1.35 20.02
C TYR A 448 0.90 -0.52 18.89
N TYR A 449 0.21 0.57 19.21
CA TYR A 449 -0.55 1.38 18.22
C TYR A 449 0.35 1.96 17.12
N ALA A 450 1.58 2.35 17.44
CA ALA A 450 2.57 2.80 16.46
C ALA A 450 3.24 1.65 15.66
N SER A 451 2.67 0.44 15.68
CA SER A 451 2.91 -0.60 14.66
C SER A 451 2.05 -0.41 13.41
N PHE A 452 1.08 0.50 13.44
CA PHE A 452 0.14 0.77 12.35
C PHE A 452 -0.72 -0.45 11.94
N GLY A 453 -0.83 -1.44 12.83
CA GLY A 453 -1.57 -2.69 12.63
C GLY A 453 -0.69 -3.94 12.52
N TYR A 454 0.54 -3.80 12.02
CA TYR A 454 1.36 -4.95 11.59
C TYR A 454 1.77 -5.90 12.73
N HIS A 455 2.02 -5.39 13.95
CA HIS A 455 2.36 -6.26 15.08
C HIS A 455 1.10 -6.82 15.76
N VAL A 456 0.35 -7.65 15.03
CA VAL A 456 -0.88 -8.32 15.52
C VAL A 456 -0.58 -9.18 16.75
N THR A 457 -1.47 -9.11 17.73
CA THR A 457 -1.41 -9.87 19.00
C THR A 457 -2.55 -10.86 19.14
N ASN A 458 -3.78 -10.45 18.77
CA ASN A 458 -5.01 -11.24 18.94
C ASN A 458 -5.76 -11.31 17.61
N PHE A 459 -5.47 -12.33 16.81
CA PHE A 459 -5.86 -12.42 15.39
C PHE A 459 -7.36 -12.40 15.12
N PHE A 460 -8.18 -12.89 16.06
CA PHE A 460 -9.65 -12.91 15.98
C PHE A 460 -10.31 -11.69 16.66
N ALA A 461 -9.55 -10.80 17.28
CA ALA A 461 -10.07 -9.62 17.95
C ALA A 461 -10.03 -8.40 17.04
N VAL A 462 -11.14 -7.66 17.05
CA VAL A 462 -11.22 -6.28 16.52
C VAL A 462 -10.44 -5.35 17.45
N SER A 463 -9.65 -4.43 16.89
CA SER A 463 -8.88 -3.46 17.69
C SER A 463 -9.78 -2.53 18.51
N SER A 464 -9.82 -2.77 19.81
CA SER A 464 -10.67 -2.13 20.81
C SER A 464 -10.58 -0.60 20.88
N ARG A 465 -9.46 -0.03 20.43
CA ARG A 465 -9.22 1.42 20.39
C ARG A 465 -10.23 2.21 19.56
N CYS A 466 -10.81 1.59 18.53
CA CYS A 466 -11.77 2.25 17.63
C CYS A 466 -13.23 1.91 17.96
N GLY A 467 -13.48 1.04 18.94
CA GLY A 467 -14.82 0.60 19.34
C GLY A 467 -14.95 -0.93 19.40
N THR A 468 -16.19 -1.39 19.35
CA THR A 468 -16.58 -2.80 19.48
C THR A 468 -16.70 -3.52 18.13
N PRO A 469 -16.68 -4.87 18.11
CA PRO A 469 -16.98 -5.67 16.93
C PRO A 469 -18.28 -5.29 16.20
N ASP A 470 -19.36 -4.98 16.93
CA ASP A 470 -20.64 -4.63 16.30
C ASP A 470 -20.65 -3.22 15.67
N GLU A 471 -19.81 -2.30 16.16
CA GLU A 471 -19.55 -1.00 15.51
C GLU A 471 -18.69 -1.13 14.24
N LEU A 472 -17.80 -2.13 14.16
CA LEU A 472 -17.10 -2.46 12.90
C LEU A 472 -18.06 -3.04 11.85
N LYS A 473 -19.02 -3.89 12.25
CA LYS A 473 -20.07 -4.38 11.33
C LYS A 473 -20.90 -3.22 10.76
N TYR A 474 -21.23 -2.23 11.59
CA TYR A 474 -21.93 -1.01 11.18
C TYR A 474 -21.15 -0.18 10.14
N LEU A 475 -19.82 -0.09 10.27
CA LEU A 475 -18.94 0.55 9.28
C LEU A 475 -19.04 -0.16 7.92
N ILE A 476 -18.95 -1.49 7.91
CA ILE A 476 -18.94 -2.29 6.67
C ILE A 476 -20.32 -2.28 5.99
N ASP A 477 -21.42 -2.47 6.75
CA ASP A 477 -22.78 -2.35 6.22
C ASP A 477 -23.07 -0.94 5.68
N THR A 478 -22.49 0.10 6.30
CA THR A 478 -22.58 1.47 5.80
C THR A 478 -21.80 1.65 4.49
N ALA A 479 -20.62 1.06 4.33
CA ALA A 479 -19.89 1.04 3.04
C ALA A 479 -20.67 0.29 1.95
N HIS A 480 -21.24 -0.88 2.28
CA HIS A 480 -22.10 -1.65 1.39
C HIS A 480 -23.34 -0.87 0.95
N SER A 481 -23.90 -0.01 1.82
CA SER A 481 -25.01 0.90 1.47
C SER A 481 -24.68 1.93 0.37
N TYR A 482 -23.39 2.23 0.13
CA TYR A 482 -22.93 3.05 -0.99
C TYR A 482 -22.50 2.23 -2.21
N GLY A 483 -22.50 0.90 -2.12
CA GLY A 483 -21.97 0.00 -3.15
C GLY A 483 -20.45 -0.09 -3.18
N ILE A 484 -19.78 0.24 -2.07
CA ILE A 484 -18.32 0.17 -1.89
C ILE A 484 -17.97 -1.18 -1.27
N VAL A 485 -17.01 -1.92 -1.84
CA VAL A 485 -16.46 -3.13 -1.22
C VAL A 485 -15.45 -2.77 -0.12
N VAL A 486 -15.39 -3.55 0.96
CA VAL A 486 -14.42 -3.34 2.04
C VAL A 486 -13.46 -4.52 2.10
N LEU A 487 -12.20 -4.26 1.75
CA LEU A 487 -11.09 -5.19 1.92
C LEU A 487 -10.41 -4.93 3.27
N MET A 488 -9.87 -5.98 3.88
CA MET A 488 -9.17 -5.91 5.16
C MET A 488 -7.67 -6.23 5.01
N ASP A 489 -6.82 -5.54 5.78
CA ASP A 489 -5.42 -5.94 5.97
C ASP A 489 -5.36 -7.21 6.82
N ILE A 490 -4.81 -8.29 6.26
CA ILE A 490 -4.63 -9.58 6.94
C ILE A 490 -3.14 -9.90 7.11
N VAL A 491 -2.66 -9.71 8.33
CA VAL A 491 -1.23 -9.80 8.65
C VAL A 491 -0.88 -11.23 9.05
N HIS A 492 -0.98 -12.15 8.08
CA HIS A 492 -0.65 -13.57 8.28
C HIS A 492 0.83 -13.91 8.02
N SER A 493 1.68 -12.92 7.72
CA SER A 493 3.12 -13.11 7.49
C SER A 493 3.92 -13.31 8.78
N HIS A 494 3.49 -12.70 9.88
CA HIS A 494 4.17 -12.74 11.17
C HIS A 494 3.18 -12.46 12.33
N ALA A 495 3.67 -12.58 13.57
CA ALA A 495 2.95 -12.15 14.77
C ALA A 495 3.87 -11.34 15.70
N SER A 496 3.29 -10.51 16.56
CA SER A 496 4.03 -9.77 17.58
C SER A 496 4.88 -10.69 18.48
N SER A 497 6.08 -10.24 18.86
CA SER A 497 6.90 -10.87 19.90
C SER A 497 6.34 -10.71 21.32
N ASN A 498 5.26 -9.96 21.53
CA ASN A 498 4.62 -9.82 22.84
C ASN A 498 4.02 -11.16 23.32
N SER A 499 4.52 -11.66 24.45
CA SER A 499 4.12 -12.92 25.08
C SER A 499 3.19 -12.76 26.29
N LEU A 500 2.81 -11.54 26.68
CA LEU A 500 1.79 -11.25 27.70
C LEU A 500 0.41 -11.09 27.06
N ASP A 501 0.38 -10.34 25.95
CA ASP A 501 -0.87 -9.89 25.30
C ASP A 501 -1.16 -10.59 23.98
N GLY A 502 -0.26 -11.45 23.50
CA GLY A 502 -0.37 -12.15 22.22
C GLY A 502 0.14 -13.58 22.27
N ILE A 503 -0.02 -14.27 21.14
CA ILE A 503 0.22 -15.71 20.99
C ILE A 503 1.71 -16.13 21.02
N ASN A 504 2.67 -15.22 21.27
CA ASN A 504 4.07 -15.61 21.44
C ASN A 504 4.26 -16.42 22.75
N MET A 505 5.05 -17.50 22.68
CA MET A 505 5.29 -18.42 23.80
C MET A 505 3.99 -18.91 24.46
N PHE A 506 2.94 -19.19 23.68
CA PHE A 506 1.59 -19.44 24.19
C PHE A 506 1.57 -20.65 25.16
N ASP A 507 1.95 -21.84 24.71
CA ASP A 507 2.13 -23.03 25.56
C ASP A 507 3.52 -23.11 26.24
N GLY A 508 4.22 -21.97 26.37
CA GLY A 508 5.58 -21.89 26.89
C GLY A 508 6.66 -22.50 25.97
N SER A 509 6.31 -22.84 24.72
CA SER A 509 7.28 -23.22 23.69
C SER A 509 7.42 -22.15 22.60
N ASN A 510 8.56 -22.14 21.92
CA ASN A 510 8.75 -21.34 20.71
C ASN A 510 8.06 -21.93 19.48
N GLY A 511 7.80 -23.24 19.47
CA GLY A 511 7.53 -24.03 18.26
C GLY A 511 6.06 -24.38 18.01
N GLN A 512 5.13 -23.80 18.78
CA GLN A 512 3.70 -24.10 18.66
C GLN A 512 3.10 -23.51 17.36
N TYR A 513 2.78 -22.21 17.36
CA TYR A 513 2.26 -21.50 16.19
C TYR A 513 3.35 -21.13 15.19
N PHE A 514 4.60 -21.12 15.64
CA PHE A 514 5.77 -20.58 14.94
C PHE A 514 6.82 -21.66 14.70
N HIS A 515 7.78 -21.38 13.83
CA HIS A 515 9.01 -22.18 13.82
C HIS A 515 9.80 -21.96 15.12
N ASP A 516 10.61 -22.94 15.53
CA ASP A 516 11.58 -22.78 16.62
C ASP A 516 12.94 -22.33 16.08
N GLY A 517 13.76 -21.75 16.97
CA GLY A 517 15.08 -21.22 16.62
C GLY A 517 15.02 -20.05 15.63
N PRO A 518 16.10 -19.81 14.86
CA PRO A 518 16.21 -18.62 14.00
C PRO A 518 15.15 -18.51 12.90
N GLN A 519 14.62 -19.63 12.38
CA GLN A 519 13.53 -19.60 11.37
C GLN A 519 12.22 -19.04 11.95
N GLY A 520 12.05 -19.08 13.28
CA GLY A 520 10.88 -18.59 13.98
C GLY A 520 10.85 -17.10 14.26
N TYR A 521 11.84 -16.31 13.82
CA TYR A 521 12.04 -14.93 14.28
C TYR A 521 12.51 -13.98 13.16
N HIS A 522 11.67 -13.01 12.81
CA HIS A 522 11.97 -11.98 11.82
C HIS A 522 12.77 -10.84 12.45
N TRP A 523 14.10 -10.95 12.41
CA TRP A 523 15.01 -10.07 13.14
C TRP A 523 14.89 -8.57 12.81
N MET A 524 14.45 -8.22 11.59
CA MET A 524 14.26 -6.83 11.15
C MET A 524 12.93 -6.24 11.66
N TRP A 525 11.97 -7.08 12.08
CA TRP A 525 10.65 -6.69 12.59
C TRP A 525 10.41 -7.09 14.06
N ASP A 526 11.42 -7.60 14.79
CA ASP A 526 11.29 -8.12 16.17
C ASP A 526 10.00 -8.95 16.39
N SER A 527 9.77 -9.93 15.52
CA SER A 527 8.49 -10.62 15.38
C SER A 527 8.63 -12.12 15.13
N ARG A 528 7.55 -12.88 15.31
CA ARG A 528 7.52 -14.34 15.16
C ARG A 528 7.01 -14.79 13.79
N CYS A 529 7.68 -15.77 13.18
CA CYS A 529 7.32 -16.35 11.87
C CYS A 529 6.49 -17.63 12.03
N PHE A 530 5.29 -17.68 11.43
CA PHE A 530 4.39 -18.84 11.51
C PHE A 530 4.99 -20.11 10.92
N ASN A 531 4.60 -21.27 11.47
CA ASN A 531 4.92 -22.59 10.92
C ASN A 531 3.76 -23.07 10.04
N TYR A 532 3.74 -22.64 8.78
CA TYR A 532 2.67 -22.94 7.82
C TYR A 532 2.52 -24.43 7.48
N GLY A 533 3.52 -25.26 7.80
CA GLY A 533 3.44 -26.72 7.67
C GLY A 533 2.68 -27.43 8.80
N ASN A 534 2.22 -26.71 9.83
CA ASN A 534 1.54 -27.26 11.00
C ASN A 534 0.01 -27.22 10.87
N TRP A 535 -0.66 -28.35 11.06
CA TRP A 535 -2.11 -28.54 10.87
C TRP A 535 -2.97 -27.51 11.61
N GLU A 536 -2.70 -27.28 12.89
CA GLU A 536 -3.47 -26.32 13.70
C GLU A 536 -3.13 -24.85 13.39
N VAL A 537 -1.96 -24.57 12.80
CA VAL A 537 -1.62 -23.23 12.27
C VAL A 537 -2.40 -22.96 10.99
N ILE A 538 -2.48 -23.93 10.08
CA ILE A 538 -3.32 -23.83 8.87
C ILE A 538 -4.79 -23.69 9.28
N ARG A 539 -5.27 -24.47 10.27
CA ARG A 539 -6.64 -24.32 10.82
C ARG A 539 -6.86 -22.92 11.37
N PHE A 540 -5.94 -22.40 12.18
CA PHE A 540 -6.02 -21.06 12.78
C PHE A 540 -6.12 -19.96 11.71
N LEU A 541 -5.18 -19.94 10.76
CA LEU A 541 -5.10 -18.90 9.73
C LEU A 541 -6.25 -18.97 8.70
N LEU A 542 -6.63 -20.16 8.23
CA LEU A 542 -7.80 -20.31 7.35
C LEU A 542 -9.12 -19.99 8.08
N SER A 543 -9.22 -20.34 9.37
CA SER A 543 -10.40 -19.97 10.16
C SER A 543 -10.46 -18.48 10.46
N ASN A 544 -9.32 -17.79 10.51
CA ASN A 544 -9.30 -16.34 10.69
C ASN A 544 -9.83 -15.62 9.45
N LEU A 545 -9.38 -16.02 8.24
CA LEU A 545 -9.96 -15.54 6.98
C LEU A 545 -11.47 -15.80 6.93
N ARG A 546 -11.93 -17.01 7.28
CA ARG A 546 -13.35 -17.36 7.28
C ARG A 546 -14.16 -16.53 8.27
N TYR A 547 -13.64 -16.31 9.47
CA TYR A 547 -14.26 -15.50 10.52
C TYR A 547 -14.50 -14.06 10.05
N TRP A 548 -13.50 -13.39 9.45
CA TRP A 548 -13.64 -12.04 8.92
C TRP A 548 -14.65 -11.96 7.74
N MET A 549 -14.70 -12.97 6.88
CA MET A 549 -15.68 -13.04 5.79
C MET A 549 -17.12 -13.30 6.28
N GLU A 550 -17.33 -14.09 7.33
CA GLU A 550 -18.68 -14.46 7.78
C GLU A 550 -19.29 -13.47 8.78
N GLU A 551 -18.52 -13.08 9.81
CA GLU A 551 -19.02 -12.31 10.97
C GLU A 551 -19.05 -10.80 10.71
N PHE A 552 -18.15 -10.31 9.84
CA PHE A 552 -17.97 -8.89 9.51
C PHE A 552 -18.28 -8.52 8.07
N LYS A 553 -18.46 -9.51 7.18
CA LYS A 553 -18.79 -9.33 5.75
C LYS A 553 -17.77 -8.51 4.95
N PHE A 554 -16.49 -8.51 5.34
CA PHE A 554 -15.41 -8.01 4.48
C PHE A 554 -15.40 -8.72 3.12
N ASP A 555 -15.18 -8.01 2.02
CA ASP A 555 -15.22 -8.49 0.63
C ASP A 555 -13.86 -9.00 0.13
N GLY A 556 -13.00 -9.42 1.06
CA GLY A 556 -11.66 -9.94 0.78
C GLY A 556 -10.57 -9.16 1.51
N PHE A 557 -9.33 -9.31 1.04
CA PHE A 557 -8.14 -9.00 1.83
C PHE A 557 -6.97 -8.47 1.00
N ARG A 558 -6.16 -7.61 1.61
CA ARG A 558 -4.73 -7.49 1.30
C ARG A 558 -3.97 -8.39 2.28
N PHE A 559 -3.15 -9.29 1.75
CA PHE A 559 -2.20 -10.05 2.55
C PHE A 559 -0.91 -9.23 2.63
N ASP A 560 -0.50 -8.90 3.85
CA ASP A 560 0.62 -7.98 4.11
C ASP A 560 1.93 -8.74 4.38
N GLY A 561 3.04 -8.22 3.86
CA GLY A 561 4.36 -8.85 3.96
C GLY A 561 4.49 -10.19 3.22
N VAL A 562 3.81 -10.38 2.07
CA VAL A 562 3.85 -11.65 1.32
C VAL A 562 5.28 -11.98 0.87
N THR A 563 6.12 -11.00 0.51
CA THR A 563 7.56 -11.23 0.25
C THR A 563 8.28 -11.85 1.46
N SER A 564 7.87 -11.53 2.70
CA SER A 564 8.42 -12.15 3.92
C SER A 564 7.97 -13.60 4.09
N MET A 565 6.78 -13.95 3.60
CA MET A 565 6.24 -15.32 3.63
C MET A 565 6.93 -16.22 2.61
N MET A 566 7.11 -15.73 1.37
CA MET A 566 7.49 -16.56 0.23
C MET A 566 8.97 -16.99 0.24
N TYR A 567 9.83 -16.35 1.04
CA TYR A 567 11.26 -16.60 1.07
C TYR A 567 11.81 -16.72 2.48
N SER A 568 12.69 -17.70 2.68
CA SER A 568 13.45 -17.94 3.93
C SER A 568 14.48 -16.84 4.28
N HIS A 569 14.75 -15.92 3.36
CA HIS A 569 15.49 -14.67 3.61
C HIS A 569 14.58 -13.43 3.69
N HIS A 570 13.26 -13.62 3.60
CA HIS A 570 12.22 -12.59 3.75
C HIS A 570 12.36 -11.37 2.81
N GLY A 571 13.01 -11.54 1.65
CA GLY A 571 13.42 -10.44 0.76
C GLY A 571 14.54 -9.53 1.30
N LEU A 572 14.97 -9.69 2.56
CA LEU A 572 15.97 -8.84 3.19
C LEU A 572 17.34 -8.99 2.53
N GLN A 573 17.97 -7.84 2.23
CA GLN A 573 19.30 -7.74 1.58
C GLN A 573 19.38 -8.42 0.20
N MET A 574 18.25 -8.71 -0.44
CA MET A 574 18.17 -9.26 -1.78
C MET A 574 17.69 -8.20 -2.77
N ALA A 575 18.33 -8.14 -3.94
CA ALA A 575 17.82 -7.42 -5.09
C ALA A 575 17.17 -8.44 -6.04
N PHE A 576 15.92 -8.21 -6.42
CA PHE A 576 15.23 -9.01 -7.43
C PHE A 576 15.47 -8.37 -8.80
N THR A 577 16.29 -9.01 -9.62
CA THR A 577 16.67 -8.53 -10.96
C THR A 577 15.68 -8.99 -12.04
N GLY A 578 14.84 -9.99 -11.72
CA GLY A 578 13.96 -10.65 -12.67
C GLY A 578 14.51 -11.97 -13.20
N ASP A 579 15.68 -12.43 -12.73
CA ASP A 579 16.13 -13.80 -12.97
C ASP A 579 15.27 -14.77 -12.16
N TYR A 580 14.63 -15.73 -12.82
CA TYR A 580 13.70 -16.66 -12.18
C TYR A 580 14.37 -17.60 -11.17
N ASN A 581 15.70 -17.72 -11.18
CA ASN A 581 16.47 -18.39 -10.13
C ASN A 581 16.36 -17.68 -8.77
N GLU A 582 15.97 -16.40 -8.73
CA GLU A 582 15.71 -15.62 -7.50
C GLU A 582 14.36 -15.99 -6.87
N TYR A 583 13.37 -16.41 -7.69
CA TYR A 583 12.00 -16.71 -7.24
C TYR A 583 11.74 -18.20 -6.97
N PHE A 584 12.46 -19.11 -7.65
CA PHE A 584 12.18 -20.55 -7.63
C PHE A 584 13.43 -21.36 -7.26
N GLY A 585 13.54 -21.76 -5.99
CA GLY A 585 14.65 -22.60 -5.53
C GLY A 585 14.57 -22.93 -4.05
N MET A 586 15.68 -23.40 -3.47
CA MET A 586 15.77 -23.76 -2.04
C MET A 586 15.53 -22.59 -1.06
N ALA A 587 15.50 -21.35 -1.56
CA ALA A 587 15.16 -20.17 -0.77
C ALA A 587 13.66 -19.96 -0.60
N THR A 588 12.84 -20.46 -1.54
CA THR A 588 11.38 -20.31 -1.58
C THR A 588 10.73 -21.18 -0.50
N ASP A 589 9.90 -20.59 0.36
CA ASP A 589 9.15 -21.35 1.36
C ASP A 589 7.91 -22.00 0.72
N VAL A 590 7.98 -23.31 0.50
CA VAL A 590 6.91 -24.06 -0.16
C VAL A 590 5.69 -24.25 0.74
N ASP A 591 5.87 -24.34 2.07
CA ASP A 591 4.75 -24.57 2.98
C ASP A 591 3.96 -23.25 3.17
N ALA A 592 4.63 -22.09 3.23
CA ALA A 592 3.99 -20.76 3.18
C ALA A 592 3.24 -20.53 1.85
N MET A 593 3.86 -20.88 0.72
CA MET A 593 3.24 -20.78 -0.61
C MET A 593 1.99 -21.67 -0.74
N VAL A 594 2.02 -22.87 -0.16
CA VAL A 594 0.86 -23.79 -0.16
C VAL A 594 -0.24 -23.30 0.77
N TYR A 595 0.08 -22.68 1.92
CA TYR A 595 -0.91 -21.98 2.73
C TYR A 595 -1.62 -20.86 1.94
N LEU A 596 -0.87 -20.03 1.19
CA LEU A 596 -1.45 -18.97 0.35
C LEU A 596 -2.31 -19.53 -0.80
N MET A 597 -1.92 -20.66 -1.39
CA MET A 597 -2.76 -21.36 -2.38
C MET A 597 -4.07 -21.86 -1.77
N LEU A 598 -4.04 -22.49 -0.59
CA LEU A 598 -5.24 -22.94 0.12
C LEU A 598 -6.14 -21.78 0.56
N ALA A 599 -5.55 -20.66 0.99
CA ALA A 599 -6.28 -19.46 1.37
C ALA A 599 -7.05 -18.88 0.17
N ASN A 600 -6.39 -18.70 -0.98
CA ASN A 600 -7.05 -18.20 -2.18
C ASN A 600 -8.07 -19.19 -2.76
N ASP A 601 -7.76 -20.49 -2.84
CA ASP A 601 -8.69 -21.52 -3.33
C ASP A 601 -9.98 -21.55 -2.48
N MET A 602 -9.83 -21.55 -1.16
CA MET A 602 -10.95 -21.49 -0.20
C MET A 602 -11.78 -20.22 -0.36
N LEU A 603 -11.14 -19.05 -0.45
CA LEU A 603 -11.85 -17.78 -0.55
C LEU A 603 -12.65 -17.69 -1.85
N HIS A 604 -12.01 -17.93 -2.99
CA HIS A 604 -12.65 -17.85 -4.32
C HIS A 604 -13.72 -18.92 -4.52
N THR A 605 -13.57 -20.09 -3.90
CA THR A 605 -14.58 -21.17 -3.99
C THR A 605 -15.81 -20.92 -3.10
N LEU A 606 -15.65 -20.32 -1.92
CA LEU A 606 -16.76 -20.07 -0.98
C LEU A 606 -17.47 -18.72 -1.21
N TYR A 607 -16.83 -17.78 -1.92
CA TYR A 607 -17.30 -16.40 -2.11
C TYR A 607 -17.15 -15.91 -3.57
N ASP A 608 -17.36 -16.80 -4.55
CA ASP A 608 -17.31 -16.47 -5.98
C ASP A 608 -18.14 -15.21 -6.32
N GLY A 609 -17.57 -14.34 -7.14
CA GLY A 609 -18.13 -13.02 -7.51
C GLY A 609 -18.20 -11.97 -6.38
N HIS A 610 -17.78 -12.29 -5.15
CA HIS A 610 -17.90 -11.44 -3.96
C HIS A 610 -16.62 -11.25 -3.14
N VAL A 611 -15.53 -11.93 -3.49
CA VAL A 611 -14.22 -11.77 -2.84
C VAL A 611 -13.19 -11.21 -3.80
N LEU A 612 -12.18 -10.54 -3.25
CA LEU A 612 -10.99 -10.05 -3.93
C LEU A 612 -9.74 -10.26 -3.07
N THR A 613 -8.65 -10.73 -3.65
CA THR A 613 -7.38 -10.92 -2.89
C THR A 613 -6.20 -10.18 -3.52
N ALA A 614 -5.56 -9.32 -2.72
CA ALA A 614 -4.36 -8.57 -3.11
C ALA A 614 -3.12 -9.06 -2.34
N ALA A 615 -1.98 -9.20 -3.01
CA ALA A 615 -0.70 -9.49 -2.40
C ALA A 615 0.19 -8.24 -2.28
N GLU A 616 0.67 -7.95 -1.08
CA GLU A 616 1.80 -7.06 -0.87
C GLU A 616 3.11 -7.84 -1.13
N ASP A 617 3.54 -7.82 -2.39
CA ASP A 617 4.82 -8.40 -2.82
C ASP A 617 5.68 -7.37 -3.54
N VAL A 618 6.84 -7.05 -2.97
CA VAL A 618 7.88 -6.22 -3.60
C VAL A 618 8.76 -7.04 -4.54
N SER A 619 8.84 -8.38 -4.39
CA SER A 619 9.83 -9.18 -5.13
C SER A 619 9.59 -9.21 -6.63
N GLY A 620 8.33 -9.27 -7.06
CA GLY A 620 7.97 -9.47 -8.46
C GLY A 620 7.63 -10.91 -8.83
N MET A 621 7.26 -11.74 -7.84
CA MET A 621 7.16 -13.18 -8.03
C MET A 621 6.20 -13.56 -9.19
N PRO A 622 6.68 -14.25 -10.24
CA PRO A 622 5.83 -14.74 -11.32
C PRO A 622 4.75 -15.70 -10.79
N THR A 623 3.57 -15.67 -11.40
CA THR A 623 2.41 -16.54 -11.07
C THR A 623 1.73 -16.26 -9.73
N LEU A 624 2.09 -15.16 -9.05
CA LEU A 624 1.47 -14.75 -7.80
C LEU A 624 0.00 -14.37 -8.02
N ALA A 625 -0.28 -13.55 -9.03
CA ALA A 625 -1.63 -13.13 -9.40
C ALA A 625 -2.20 -13.94 -10.58
N ARG A 626 -2.08 -15.28 -10.49
CA ARG A 626 -2.72 -16.26 -11.39
C ARG A 626 -3.52 -17.29 -10.58
N PRO A 627 -4.64 -17.84 -11.11
CA PRO A 627 -5.47 -18.83 -10.41
C PRO A 627 -4.71 -20.06 -9.93
N VAL A 628 -5.11 -20.60 -8.77
CA VAL A 628 -4.54 -21.84 -8.18
C VAL A 628 -4.66 -23.02 -9.16
N SER A 629 -5.79 -23.13 -9.86
CA SER A 629 -6.05 -24.17 -10.86
C SER A 629 -5.08 -24.18 -12.06
N GLU A 630 -4.39 -23.06 -12.34
CA GLU A 630 -3.33 -22.97 -13.35
C GLU A 630 -1.94 -23.34 -12.81
N GLY A 631 -1.78 -23.47 -11.49
CA GLY A 631 -0.48 -23.57 -10.82
C GLY A 631 0.04 -22.25 -10.22
N GLY A 632 -0.77 -21.19 -10.25
CA GLY A 632 -0.48 -19.92 -9.57
C GLY A 632 -0.75 -19.96 -8.08
N VAL A 633 -0.56 -18.82 -7.40
CA VAL A 633 -0.80 -18.68 -5.95
C VAL A 633 -2.26 -18.31 -5.63
N GLY A 634 -3.01 -17.82 -6.62
CA GLY A 634 -4.44 -17.57 -6.53
C GLY A 634 -4.87 -16.13 -6.22
N PHE A 635 -3.95 -15.17 -6.11
CA PHE A 635 -4.34 -13.79 -5.89
C PHE A 635 -5.01 -13.18 -7.13
N ASP A 636 -5.94 -12.24 -6.93
CA ASP A 636 -6.42 -11.38 -8.01
C ASP A 636 -5.36 -10.39 -8.45
N TYR A 637 -4.79 -9.67 -7.48
CA TYR A 637 -3.95 -8.50 -7.70
C TYR A 637 -2.64 -8.61 -6.91
N ARG A 638 -1.63 -7.87 -7.34
CA ARG A 638 -0.49 -7.49 -6.50
C ARG A 638 -0.30 -5.98 -6.47
N LEU A 639 0.36 -5.47 -5.43
CA LEU A 639 0.79 -4.07 -5.39
C LEU A 639 1.99 -3.83 -6.33
N GLN A 640 1.94 -2.77 -7.14
CA GLN A 640 3.04 -2.36 -8.03
C GLN A 640 3.93 -1.33 -7.31
N MET A 641 4.61 -1.80 -6.26
CA MET A 641 5.24 -0.96 -5.23
C MET A 641 6.29 0.03 -5.80
N ALA A 642 7.03 -0.39 -6.84
CA ALA A 642 8.10 0.39 -7.48
C ALA A 642 7.66 1.72 -8.13
N ILE A 643 6.35 1.99 -8.25
CA ILE A 643 5.87 3.28 -8.76
C ILE A 643 6.07 4.42 -7.73
N ALA A 644 5.85 4.14 -6.44
CA ALA A 644 6.07 5.14 -5.40
C ALA A 644 7.56 5.51 -5.28
N ASP A 645 8.44 4.50 -5.27
CA ASP A 645 9.90 4.69 -5.29
C ASP A 645 10.35 5.54 -6.49
N LYS A 646 9.78 5.29 -7.68
CA LYS A 646 10.08 6.07 -8.88
C LYS A 646 9.65 7.53 -8.75
N TRP A 647 8.51 7.83 -8.14
CA TRP A 647 8.12 9.23 -7.89
C TRP A 647 9.01 9.90 -6.85
N VAL A 648 9.46 9.19 -5.81
CA VAL A 648 10.47 9.71 -4.88
C VAL A 648 11.80 9.98 -5.60
N GLU A 649 12.27 9.08 -6.46
CA GLU A 649 13.48 9.26 -7.30
C GLU A 649 13.37 10.49 -8.22
N VAL A 650 12.23 10.65 -8.92
CA VAL A 650 11.93 11.79 -9.79
C VAL A 650 11.92 13.12 -9.02
N LEU A 651 11.35 13.14 -7.81
CA LEU A 651 11.17 14.36 -7.02
C LEU A 651 12.41 14.73 -6.17
N SER A 652 13.30 13.77 -5.88
CA SER A 652 14.47 13.98 -5.01
C SER A 652 15.83 13.91 -5.73
N GLU A 653 15.99 13.10 -6.79
CA GLU A 653 17.28 12.86 -7.45
C GLU A 653 17.38 13.48 -8.86
N TRP A 654 16.31 13.48 -9.66
CA TRP A 654 16.36 13.94 -11.06
C TRP A 654 16.53 15.47 -11.21
N GLY A 655 16.27 16.22 -10.14
CA GLY A 655 16.51 17.66 -10.06
C GLY A 655 15.42 18.50 -10.72
N MET A 656 15.77 19.27 -11.75
CA MET A 656 14.85 20.21 -12.40
C MET A 656 13.88 19.51 -13.36
N ASP A 657 12.64 20.01 -13.46
CA ASP A 657 11.59 19.51 -14.36
C ASP A 657 12.09 19.35 -15.82
N GLU A 658 12.97 20.23 -16.28
CA GLU A 658 13.61 20.18 -17.61
C GLU A 658 14.50 18.94 -17.84
N ASN A 659 14.89 18.21 -16.80
CA ASN A 659 15.76 17.02 -16.89
C ASN A 659 15.00 15.69 -16.82
N TRP A 660 13.68 15.70 -16.58
CA TRP A 660 12.92 14.47 -16.34
C TRP A 660 12.87 13.56 -17.58
N ASP A 661 13.23 12.29 -17.42
CA ASP A 661 13.23 11.26 -18.46
C ASP A 661 11.83 10.64 -18.59
N MET A 662 11.11 11.02 -19.65
CA MET A 662 9.76 10.56 -19.95
C MET A 662 9.78 9.08 -20.38
N GLY A 663 10.86 8.63 -21.02
CA GLY A 663 11.07 7.25 -21.42
C GLY A 663 11.19 6.30 -20.22
N ASN A 664 11.99 6.67 -19.23
CA ASN A 664 12.22 5.93 -17.99
C ASN A 664 10.98 5.92 -17.09
N LEU A 665 10.34 7.07 -16.91
CA LEU A 665 9.11 7.20 -16.13
C LEU A 665 7.99 6.32 -16.69
N VAL A 666 7.74 6.40 -18.00
CA VAL A 666 6.79 5.51 -18.67
C VAL A 666 7.22 4.05 -18.53
N HIS A 667 8.51 3.73 -18.70
CA HIS A 667 8.98 2.35 -18.58
C HIS A 667 8.67 1.74 -17.21
N THR A 668 8.91 2.43 -16.10
CA THR A 668 8.57 1.89 -14.76
C THR A 668 7.06 1.70 -14.54
N LEU A 669 6.23 2.58 -15.10
CA LEU A 669 4.77 2.44 -15.05
C LEU A 669 4.26 1.29 -15.93
N GLU A 670 4.86 1.07 -17.11
CA GLU A 670 4.49 -0.01 -18.04
C GLU A 670 5.10 -1.38 -17.66
N ASN A 671 6.19 -1.44 -16.87
CA ASN A 671 6.93 -2.66 -16.57
C ASN A 671 6.23 -3.55 -15.53
N ARG A 672 5.19 -4.26 -15.96
CA ARG A 672 4.49 -5.29 -15.19
C ARG A 672 4.21 -6.54 -16.04
N ARG A 673 3.85 -7.65 -15.37
CA ARG A 673 3.64 -8.95 -16.02
C ARG A 673 2.29 -9.00 -16.72
N TRP A 674 2.27 -9.26 -18.03
CA TRP A 674 1.02 -9.42 -18.77
C TRP A 674 0.22 -10.62 -18.25
N GLY A 675 -1.08 -10.41 -18.00
CA GLY A 675 -1.99 -11.42 -17.44
C GLY A 675 -1.96 -11.55 -15.91
N GLU A 676 -1.17 -10.76 -15.19
CA GLU A 676 -1.18 -10.67 -13.72
C GLU A 676 -1.59 -9.24 -13.32
N LYS A 677 -2.78 -9.06 -12.72
CA LYS A 677 -3.36 -7.71 -12.48
C LYS A 677 -2.55 -6.97 -11.42
N ALA A 678 -2.30 -5.67 -11.64
CA ALA A 678 -1.57 -4.84 -10.68
C ALA A 678 -2.42 -3.68 -10.13
N ILE A 679 -2.26 -3.39 -8.84
CA ILE A 679 -2.77 -2.16 -8.20
C ILE A 679 -1.64 -1.13 -8.17
N ALA A 680 -1.86 0.03 -8.78
CA ALA A 680 -0.90 1.13 -8.84
C ALA A 680 -1.30 2.27 -7.88
N TYR A 681 -0.31 2.91 -7.28
CA TYR A 681 -0.45 4.09 -6.44
C TYR A 681 0.76 5.00 -6.63
N ALA A 682 0.58 6.32 -6.47
CA ALA A 682 1.67 7.28 -6.62
C ALA A 682 2.55 7.39 -5.37
N GLU A 683 1.96 7.08 -4.21
CA GLU A 683 2.53 7.10 -2.87
C GLU A 683 1.66 6.18 -1.99
N SER A 684 2.25 5.44 -1.05
CA SER A 684 1.54 4.63 -0.07
C SER A 684 1.43 5.34 1.28
N HIS A 685 0.93 4.63 2.28
CA HIS A 685 1.04 5.04 3.67
C HIS A 685 2.49 5.20 4.18
N ASP A 686 3.49 4.49 3.60
CA ASP A 686 4.90 4.59 4.04
C ASP A 686 5.49 5.98 3.78
N GLN A 687 5.31 6.53 2.56
CA GLN A 687 5.77 7.89 2.24
C GLN A 687 5.03 8.97 3.06
N ALA A 688 3.88 8.62 3.66
CA ALA A 688 3.16 9.51 4.56
C ALA A 688 3.64 9.42 6.02
N LEU A 689 4.45 8.43 6.42
CA LEU A 689 4.99 8.29 7.78
C LEU A 689 6.20 9.20 8.06
N VAL A 690 6.47 9.45 9.35
CA VAL A 690 7.64 10.19 9.81
C VAL A 690 8.95 9.54 9.34
N GLY A 691 9.78 10.31 8.63
CA GLY A 691 11.03 9.84 8.01
C GLY A 691 11.06 10.00 6.50
N ASP A 692 9.90 10.18 5.86
CA ASP A 692 9.77 10.51 4.44
C ASP A 692 8.88 11.76 4.26
N LYS A 693 8.39 12.01 3.04
CA LYS A 693 7.45 13.08 2.69
C LYS A 693 6.39 12.59 1.70
N THR A 694 5.16 13.09 1.84
CA THR A 694 4.13 12.96 0.81
C THR A 694 4.54 13.67 -0.49
N THR A 695 3.97 13.27 -1.61
CA THR A 695 4.13 13.89 -2.93
C THR A 695 3.82 15.39 -2.89
N ALA A 696 2.78 15.80 -2.15
CA ALA A 696 2.47 17.21 -1.91
C ALA A 696 3.61 17.95 -1.19
N PHE A 697 4.21 17.35 -0.15
CA PHE A 697 5.27 17.97 0.63
C PHE A 697 6.66 17.88 -0.02
N TRP A 698 6.90 16.92 -0.93
CA TRP A 698 8.01 16.93 -1.88
C TRP A 698 7.88 18.08 -2.89
N LEU A 699 6.67 18.33 -3.40
CA LEU A 699 6.42 19.33 -4.45
C LEU A 699 6.37 20.78 -3.95
N MET A 700 5.94 21.00 -2.70
CA MET A 700 5.64 22.33 -2.15
C MET A 700 6.31 22.66 -0.82
N ASP A 701 6.74 21.66 -0.04
CA ASP A 701 7.42 21.81 1.26
C ASP A 701 6.67 22.82 2.17
N LYS A 702 7.40 23.65 2.93
CA LYS A 702 6.85 24.69 3.82
C LYS A 702 5.93 25.71 3.13
N GLU A 703 6.01 25.88 1.81
CA GLU A 703 5.22 26.89 1.08
C GLU A 703 3.72 26.54 1.13
N MET A 704 3.37 25.30 1.45
CA MET A 704 1.99 24.87 1.73
C MET A 704 1.34 25.63 2.90
N TYR A 705 2.11 26.06 3.91
CA TYR A 705 1.55 26.69 5.10
C TYR A 705 1.11 28.14 4.87
N ASP A 706 1.88 28.91 4.08
CA ASP A 706 1.62 30.34 3.84
C ASP A 706 0.86 30.61 2.52
N HIS A 707 0.96 29.72 1.51
CA HIS A 707 0.50 30.00 0.15
C HIS A 707 -0.64 29.12 -0.38
N MET A 708 -1.22 28.24 0.45
CA MET A 708 -2.42 27.45 0.09
C MET A 708 -3.75 28.23 0.19
N SER A 709 -3.74 29.55 0.43
CA SER A 709 -4.98 30.35 0.39
C SER A 709 -5.34 30.81 -1.04
N THR A 710 -6.63 30.85 -1.35
CA THR A 710 -7.18 31.48 -2.57
C THR A 710 -7.35 33.00 -2.43
N LEU A 711 -7.23 33.54 -1.21
CA LEU A 711 -7.31 34.99 -0.94
C LEU A 711 -5.98 35.71 -1.19
N THR A 712 -4.87 34.96 -1.25
CA THR A 712 -3.55 35.42 -1.65
C THR A 712 -3.29 35.15 -3.13
N PRO A 713 -2.49 36.00 -3.83
CA PRO A 713 -2.02 35.70 -5.18
C PRO A 713 -1.34 34.33 -5.29
N ASP A 714 -1.35 33.77 -6.49
CA ASP A 714 -0.69 32.50 -6.80
C ASP A 714 0.82 32.56 -6.49
N HIS A 715 1.32 31.55 -5.76
CA HIS A 715 2.75 31.38 -5.52
C HIS A 715 3.33 30.33 -6.48
N PRO A 716 4.40 30.60 -7.26
CA PRO A 716 4.87 29.69 -8.30
C PRO A 716 5.17 28.26 -7.84
N VAL A 717 5.65 28.07 -6.61
CA VAL A 717 5.90 26.75 -6.03
C VAL A 717 4.60 25.97 -5.82
N VAL A 718 3.57 26.62 -5.27
CA VAL A 718 2.25 26.01 -5.03
C VAL A 718 1.51 25.77 -6.35
N THR A 719 1.59 26.68 -7.32
CA THR A 719 1.06 26.46 -8.67
C THR A 719 1.72 25.26 -9.36
N ARG A 720 3.06 25.14 -9.32
CA ARG A 720 3.78 23.94 -9.80
C ARG A 720 3.30 22.69 -9.08
N GLY A 721 3.23 22.72 -7.75
CA GLY A 721 2.87 21.57 -6.94
C GLY A 721 1.46 21.07 -7.23
N ILE A 722 0.45 21.95 -7.23
CA ILE A 722 -0.93 21.58 -7.57
C ILE A 722 -1.01 20.99 -8.99
N ALA A 723 -0.31 21.57 -9.96
CA ALA A 723 -0.29 21.06 -11.33
C ALA A 723 0.33 19.66 -11.44
N ILE A 724 1.57 19.50 -10.94
CA ILE A 724 2.30 18.24 -11.03
C ILE A 724 1.65 17.13 -10.19
N HIS A 725 1.09 17.43 -9.01
CA HIS A 725 0.38 16.46 -8.16
C HIS A 725 -0.82 15.81 -8.89
N LYS A 726 -1.61 16.62 -9.63
CA LYS A 726 -2.70 16.11 -10.49
C LYS A 726 -2.16 15.20 -11.59
N MET A 727 -1.06 15.60 -12.25
CA MET A 727 -0.44 14.82 -13.33
C MET A 727 0.16 13.50 -12.86
N ILE A 728 0.87 13.49 -11.73
CA ILE A 728 1.47 12.29 -11.10
C ILE A 728 0.39 11.23 -10.84
N ARG A 729 -0.70 11.63 -10.16
CA ARG A 729 -1.78 10.72 -9.78
C ARG A 729 -2.54 10.21 -11.03
N GLN A 730 -2.85 11.09 -11.98
CA GLN A 730 -3.54 10.70 -13.22
C GLN A 730 -2.68 9.81 -14.14
N LEU A 731 -1.36 10.07 -14.27
CA LEU A 731 -0.46 9.23 -15.07
C LEU A 731 -0.31 7.84 -14.43
N THR A 732 -0.14 7.80 -13.11
CA THR A 732 -0.10 6.54 -12.35
C THR A 732 -1.37 5.73 -12.56
N MET A 733 -2.54 6.37 -12.48
CA MET A 733 -3.83 5.70 -12.66
C MET A 733 -4.07 5.21 -14.10
N CYS A 734 -3.70 5.97 -15.14
CA CYS A 734 -3.98 5.56 -16.52
C CYS A 734 -2.98 4.54 -17.10
N LEU A 735 -1.78 4.43 -16.51
CA LEU A 735 -0.67 3.66 -17.09
C LEU A 735 -0.12 2.55 -16.17
N GLY A 736 -0.20 2.71 -14.85
CA GLY A 736 0.52 1.87 -13.88
C GLY A 736 -0.08 0.49 -13.60
N GLY A 737 -1.38 0.29 -13.82
CA GLY A 737 -2.07 -0.93 -13.39
C GLY A 737 -3.50 -1.11 -13.88
N GLU A 738 -4.14 -2.14 -13.34
CA GLU A 738 -5.52 -2.58 -13.59
C GLU A 738 -6.44 -2.24 -12.39
N GLY A 739 -5.85 -1.77 -11.29
CA GLY A 739 -6.51 -1.07 -10.19
C GLY A 739 -5.68 0.13 -9.73
N TYR A 740 -6.31 1.05 -9.00
CA TYR A 740 -5.70 2.24 -8.42
C TYR A 740 -5.90 2.29 -6.90
N LEU A 741 -4.92 2.78 -6.16
CA LEU A 741 -4.97 2.96 -4.70
C LEU A 741 -4.52 4.37 -4.29
N ASN A 742 -5.12 4.90 -3.23
CA ASN A 742 -4.77 6.17 -2.60
C ASN A 742 -4.88 6.05 -1.06
N PHE A 743 -3.83 6.46 -0.34
CA PHE A 743 -3.90 6.58 1.12
C PHE A 743 -4.60 7.86 1.59
N MET A 744 -5.41 7.74 2.65
CA MET A 744 -6.24 8.80 3.21
C MET A 744 -5.54 10.16 3.44
N GLY A 745 -6.06 11.19 2.76
CA GLY A 745 -5.56 12.57 2.77
C GLY A 745 -4.68 12.91 1.57
N ASN A 746 -4.07 11.92 0.91
CA ASN A 746 -3.18 12.18 -0.23
C ASN A 746 -3.99 12.62 -1.47
N GLU A 747 -5.29 12.33 -1.54
CA GLU A 747 -6.19 12.76 -2.61
C GLU A 747 -6.29 14.29 -2.73
N PHE A 748 -6.22 15.00 -1.61
CA PHE A 748 -6.23 16.47 -1.56
C PHE A 748 -4.85 17.09 -1.27
N GLY A 749 -3.79 16.27 -1.23
CA GLY A 749 -2.44 16.70 -0.91
C GLY A 749 -2.30 17.19 0.53
N HIS A 750 -2.68 16.36 1.51
CA HIS A 750 -2.55 16.66 2.94
C HIS A 750 -1.11 17.10 3.30
N PRO A 751 -0.93 18.19 4.08
CA PRO A 751 0.38 18.69 4.50
C PRO A 751 0.99 17.84 5.64
N GLU A 752 2.13 18.27 6.18
CA GLU A 752 2.79 17.60 7.31
C GLU A 752 3.16 16.13 6.96
N TRP A 753 3.17 15.24 7.95
CA TRP A 753 3.35 13.79 7.83
C TRP A 753 2.58 13.12 8.98
N ILE A 754 2.55 11.79 9.00
CA ILE A 754 1.95 10.98 10.06
C ILE A 754 3.02 10.63 11.09
N ASP A 755 2.75 10.89 12.37
CA ASP A 755 3.54 10.32 13.46
C ASP A 755 2.58 9.82 14.56
N PHE A 756 2.77 8.56 14.95
CA PHE A 756 1.95 7.87 15.95
C PHE A 756 2.47 8.16 17.37
N PRO A 757 1.60 8.18 18.40
CA PRO A 757 2.03 8.41 19.78
C PRO A 757 3.03 7.33 20.21
N ARG A 758 4.28 7.74 20.49
CA ARG A 758 5.38 6.84 20.84
C ARG A 758 6.34 7.45 21.85
N GLY A 759 6.85 6.60 22.73
CA GLY A 759 7.95 6.90 23.65
C GLY A 759 9.32 6.81 22.97
N ASP A 760 10.37 7.06 23.75
CA ASP A 760 11.75 6.85 23.33
C ASP A 760 12.02 5.36 23.05
N ARG A 761 12.75 5.06 21.97
CA ARG A 761 13.19 3.69 21.64
C ARG A 761 14.67 3.63 21.29
N VAL A 762 15.22 2.43 21.26
CA VAL A 762 16.49 2.12 20.60
C VAL A 762 16.15 1.32 19.35
N GLU A 763 16.66 1.74 18.19
CA GLU A 763 16.39 1.06 16.93
C GLU A 763 17.11 -0.30 16.91
N ALA A 764 16.38 -1.40 16.79
CA ALA A 764 16.92 -2.74 16.98
C ALA A 764 18.00 -3.13 15.96
N SER A 765 17.97 -2.53 14.76
CA SER A 765 18.89 -2.80 13.65
C SER A 765 20.21 -2.02 13.73
N THR A 766 20.22 -0.81 14.30
CA THR A 766 21.41 0.07 14.38
C THR A 766 21.95 0.26 15.79
N GLY A 767 21.13 0.05 16.82
CA GLY A 767 21.44 0.39 18.21
C GLY A 767 21.36 1.88 18.52
N GLU A 768 20.85 2.72 17.61
CA GLU A 768 20.75 4.16 17.81
C GLU A 768 19.52 4.55 18.65
N PHE A 769 19.67 5.60 19.46
CA PHE A 769 18.57 6.15 20.26
C PHE A 769 17.66 7.01 19.38
N VAL A 770 16.39 6.63 19.27
CA VAL A 770 15.34 7.34 18.53
C VAL A 770 14.39 7.98 19.56
N PRO A 771 14.40 9.32 19.73
CA PRO A 771 13.51 9.99 20.66
C PRO A 771 12.05 9.82 20.24
N GLY A 772 11.19 9.66 21.23
CA GLY A 772 9.74 9.65 21.08
C GLY A 772 9.19 11.04 20.76
N ASN A 773 7.88 11.10 20.55
CA ASN A 773 7.14 12.36 20.39
C ASN A 773 6.36 12.75 21.65
N GLY A 774 6.68 12.13 22.79
CA GLY A 774 5.98 12.33 24.07
C GLY A 774 4.59 11.71 24.09
N ASN A 775 4.37 10.62 23.34
CA ASN A 775 3.05 10.00 23.11
C ASN A 775 2.03 10.99 22.52
N SER A 776 2.48 11.82 21.58
CA SER A 776 1.66 12.86 20.95
C SER A 776 0.78 12.29 19.84
N TYR A 777 -0.52 12.58 19.92
CA TYR A 777 -1.49 12.34 18.85
C TYR A 777 -1.52 13.48 17.82
N HIS A 778 -0.67 14.50 17.94
CA HIS A 778 -0.78 15.73 17.14
C HIS A 778 -0.67 15.51 15.62
N LEU A 779 0.03 14.47 15.16
CA LEU A 779 0.14 14.10 13.74
C LEU A 779 -0.60 12.79 13.39
N CYS A 780 -1.20 12.13 14.38
CA CYS A 780 -2.01 10.92 14.22
C CYS A 780 -3.48 11.31 13.92
N ARG A 781 -3.68 12.15 12.89
CA ARG A 781 -4.96 12.76 12.49
C ARG A 781 -5.04 13.02 10.98
N ARG A 782 -6.24 13.28 10.45
CA ARG A 782 -6.50 13.76 9.07
C ARG A 782 -7.29 15.07 9.08
N ARG A 783 -6.70 16.11 8.50
CA ARG A 783 -7.29 17.45 8.38
C ARG A 783 -8.18 17.56 7.14
N PHE A 784 -9.26 16.78 7.12
CA PHE A 784 -10.28 16.82 6.06
C PHE A 784 -10.90 18.23 5.90
N ASP A 785 -10.95 19.00 6.97
CA ASP A 785 -11.37 20.40 6.97
C ASP A 785 -10.57 21.30 6.02
N LEU A 786 -9.30 20.97 5.71
CA LEU A 786 -8.50 21.73 4.74
C LEU A 786 -9.03 21.61 3.30
N ALA A 787 -9.60 20.46 2.94
CA ALA A 787 -10.22 20.23 1.63
C ALA A 787 -11.61 20.88 1.53
N ASP A 788 -12.35 20.94 2.64
CA ASP A 788 -13.69 21.53 2.71
C ASP A 788 -13.67 23.06 2.79
N MET A 789 -12.56 23.67 3.23
CA MET A 789 -12.44 25.11 3.35
C MET A 789 -12.34 25.80 1.97
N ASP A 790 -13.44 26.43 1.58
CA ASP A 790 -13.64 27.13 0.31
C ASP A 790 -12.59 28.23 -0.02
N HIS A 791 -11.86 28.72 0.98
CA HIS A 791 -10.80 29.73 0.86
C HIS A 791 -9.37 29.14 0.77
N LEU A 792 -9.24 27.82 0.71
CA LEU A 792 -7.99 27.09 0.56
C LEU A 792 -7.93 26.33 -0.78
N ARG A 793 -6.70 25.96 -1.19
CA ARG A 793 -6.40 25.35 -2.49
C ARG A 793 -6.43 23.81 -2.49
N TYR A 794 -6.46 23.15 -1.32
CA TYR A 794 -6.57 21.69 -1.21
C TYR A 794 -7.82 21.14 -1.93
N LYS A 795 -8.93 21.91 -1.90
CA LYS A 795 -10.18 21.60 -2.61
C LYS A 795 -9.99 21.36 -4.12
N TYR A 796 -8.98 22.00 -4.74
CA TYR A 796 -8.67 21.82 -6.16
C TYR A 796 -8.06 20.45 -6.48
N LEU A 797 -7.31 19.88 -5.53
CA LEU A 797 -6.77 18.52 -5.63
C LEU A 797 -7.89 17.51 -5.35
N ASN A 798 -8.69 17.73 -4.30
CA ASN A 798 -9.87 16.91 -3.97
C ASN A 798 -10.88 16.83 -5.14
N ALA A 799 -11.17 17.96 -5.80
CA ALA A 799 -12.09 18.00 -6.94
C ALA A 799 -11.51 17.30 -8.18
N PHE A 800 -10.19 17.42 -8.42
CA PHE A 800 -9.55 16.70 -9.53
C PHE A 800 -9.53 15.19 -9.29
N ASP A 801 -9.31 14.75 -8.05
CA ASP A 801 -9.40 13.34 -7.68
C ASP A 801 -10.79 12.76 -7.93
N ALA A 802 -11.84 13.45 -7.45
CA ALA A 802 -13.22 13.06 -7.72
C ALA A 802 -13.50 12.96 -9.22
N ALA A 803 -13.00 13.90 -10.03
CA ALA A 803 -13.16 13.87 -11.49
C ALA A 803 -12.39 12.71 -12.13
N MET A 804 -11.14 12.45 -11.72
CA MET A 804 -10.29 11.36 -12.19
C MET A 804 -10.94 9.99 -11.93
N ASN A 805 -11.43 9.75 -10.71
CA ASN A 805 -12.14 8.52 -10.32
C ASN A 805 -13.49 8.37 -11.03
N ASN A 806 -14.24 9.46 -11.25
CA ASN A 806 -15.50 9.42 -12.00
C ASN A 806 -15.29 9.11 -13.49
N ILE A 807 -14.24 9.65 -14.14
CA ILE A 807 -13.90 9.32 -15.53
C ILE A 807 -13.49 7.84 -15.62
N ALA A 808 -12.73 7.32 -14.66
CA ALA A 808 -12.46 5.89 -14.57
C ALA A 808 -13.75 5.06 -14.47
N GLY A 809 -14.62 5.31 -13.50
CA GLY A 809 -15.86 4.55 -13.31
C GLY A 809 -16.87 4.62 -14.48
N ARG A 810 -16.87 5.73 -15.26
CA ARG A 810 -17.74 5.91 -16.43
C ARG A 810 -17.21 5.23 -17.71
N PHE A 811 -15.91 5.28 -17.95
CA PHE A 811 -15.28 4.72 -19.17
C PHE A 811 -14.65 3.33 -18.96
N LYS A 812 -14.47 2.90 -17.71
CA LYS A 812 -13.92 1.60 -17.27
C LYS A 812 -12.56 1.26 -17.90
N TYR A 813 -11.66 2.23 -17.95
CA TYR A 813 -10.37 2.09 -18.63
C TYR A 813 -9.34 1.26 -17.85
N LEU A 814 -9.50 1.10 -16.52
CA LEU A 814 -8.57 0.31 -15.71
C LEU A 814 -8.69 -1.18 -16.07
N CYS A 815 -9.90 -1.70 -16.29
CA CYS A 815 -10.12 -3.09 -16.71
C CYS A 815 -10.04 -3.32 -18.23
N SER A 816 -9.35 -2.46 -18.98
CA SER A 816 -9.19 -2.61 -20.44
C SER A 816 -7.85 -3.21 -20.84
N ASP A 817 -7.89 -4.25 -21.69
CA ASP A 817 -6.71 -4.83 -22.35
C ASP A 817 -5.99 -3.83 -23.27
N HIS A 818 -6.66 -2.76 -23.71
CA HIS A 818 -6.03 -1.77 -24.59
C HIS A 818 -5.24 -0.73 -23.78
N GLN A 819 -3.93 -0.90 -23.76
CA GLN A 819 -2.97 0.15 -23.40
C GLN A 819 -1.99 0.38 -24.57
N TYR A 820 -1.67 1.63 -24.89
CA TYR A 820 -0.65 1.97 -25.88
C TYR A 820 -0.07 3.37 -25.62
N THR A 821 1.23 3.47 -25.31
CA THR A 821 1.92 4.76 -25.21
C THR A 821 2.46 5.19 -26.58
N SER A 822 1.80 6.16 -27.23
CA SER A 822 2.17 6.65 -28.57
C SER A 822 3.18 7.81 -28.57
N LEU A 823 3.48 8.40 -27.40
CA LEU A 823 4.54 9.40 -27.27
C LEU A 823 5.12 9.38 -25.86
N LYS A 824 6.44 9.56 -25.78
CA LYS A 824 7.22 9.82 -24.57
C LYS A 824 8.47 10.58 -24.98
N ASP A 825 8.32 11.89 -25.16
CA ASP A 825 9.32 12.77 -25.74
C ASP A 825 10.05 13.58 -24.67
N ASP A 826 11.36 13.39 -24.55
CA ASP A 826 12.21 14.07 -23.56
C ASP A 826 12.55 15.52 -23.93
N GLY A 827 12.36 15.92 -25.19
CA GLY A 827 12.54 17.30 -25.63
C GLY A 827 11.35 18.15 -25.20
N ASP A 828 10.17 17.76 -25.66
CA ASP A 828 8.92 18.47 -25.38
C ASP A 828 8.33 18.16 -23.99
N LYS A 829 8.87 17.15 -23.27
CA LYS A 829 8.30 16.60 -22.02
C LYS A 829 6.85 16.16 -22.19
N MET A 830 6.55 15.54 -23.33
CA MET A 830 5.21 15.14 -23.75
C MET A 830 5.04 13.62 -23.64
N ILE A 831 4.01 13.18 -22.90
CA ILE A 831 3.57 11.78 -22.83
C ILE A 831 2.15 11.68 -23.40
N VAL A 832 1.91 10.73 -24.29
CA VAL A 832 0.57 10.43 -24.84
C VAL A 832 0.30 8.94 -24.70
N VAL A 833 -0.78 8.62 -23.99
CA VAL A 833 -1.20 7.25 -23.64
C VAL A 833 -2.63 7.04 -24.10
N GLU A 834 -2.89 5.92 -24.74
CA GLU A 834 -4.25 5.41 -24.98
C GLU A 834 -4.52 4.28 -23.99
N ARG A 835 -5.59 4.39 -23.19
CA ARG A 835 -6.05 3.32 -22.27
C ARG A 835 -7.57 3.18 -22.40
N GLY A 836 -8.04 1.99 -22.76
CA GLY A 836 -9.42 1.79 -23.19
C GLY A 836 -9.73 2.54 -24.49
N ASP A 837 -10.79 3.35 -24.46
CA ASP A 837 -11.18 4.25 -25.56
C ASP A 837 -10.70 5.70 -25.35
N LEU A 838 -9.97 5.97 -24.26
CA LEU A 838 -9.50 7.31 -23.89
C LEU A 838 -8.07 7.59 -24.38
N VAL A 839 -7.84 8.83 -24.79
CA VAL A 839 -6.52 9.38 -25.15
C VAL A 839 -6.13 10.40 -24.08
N PHE A 840 -5.08 10.10 -23.32
CA PHE A 840 -4.50 10.94 -22.27
C PHE A 840 -3.26 11.66 -22.82
N ILE A 841 -3.17 12.97 -22.61
CA ILE A 841 -2.04 13.81 -23.00
C ILE A 841 -1.50 14.53 -21.77
N PHE A 842 -0.21 14.37 -21.49
CA PHE A 842 0.50 15.03 -20.40
C PHE A 842 1.61 15.91 -20.98
N ASN A 843 1.57 17.21 -20.69
CA ASN A 843 2.66 18.15 -20.95
C ASN A 843 3.37 18.45 -19.62
N PHE A 844 4.49 17.77 -19.36
CA PHE A 844 5.33 18.01 -18.18
C PHE A 844 6.29 19.20 -18.36
N HIS A 845 6.31 19.88 -19.52
CA HIS A 845 7.25 20.98 -19.75
C HIS A 845 6.96 22.14 -18.79
N PRO A 846 7.97 22.64 -18.06
CA PRO A 846 7.78 23.61 -16.97
C PRO A 846 7.40 25.04 -17.39
N ASN A 847 7.24 25.32 -18.70
CA ASN A 847 6.89 26.63 -19.23
C ASN A 847 6.33 26.60 -20.67
N GLN A 848 6.80 25.69 -21.55
CA GLN A 848 6.32 25.62 -22.93
C GLN A 848 4.89 25.07 -23.01
N SER A 849 4.04 25.77 -23.75
CA SER A 849 2.72 25.29 -24.16
C SER A 849 2.71 25.07 -25.67
N TYR A 850 2.02 24.04 -26.13
CA TYR A 850 2.05 23.63 -27.54
C TYR A 850 0.71 23.84 -28.22
N SER A 851 0.71 24.56 -29.34
CA SER A 851 -0.45 24.72 -30.23
C SER A 851 -0.26 23.85 -31.47
N ASP A 852 -1.35 23.33 -32.02
CA ASP A 852 -1.37 22.44 -33.18
C ASP A 852 -0.42 21.23 -33.03
N TYR A 853 -0.29 20.71 -31.81
CA TYR A 853 0.56 19.56 -31.53
C TYR A 853 -0.10 18.29 -32.06
N ARG A 854 0.59 17.54 -32.92
CA ARG A 854 0.02 16.30 -33.49
C ARG A 854 0.19 15.14 -32.52
N ILE A 855 -0.89 14.39 -32.30
CA ILE A 855 -0.86 13.13 -31.55
C ILE A 855 -1.51 12.00 -32.34
N GLY A 856 -1.03 10.78 -32.12
CA GLY A 856 -1.61 9.57 -32.71
C GLY A 856 -2.86 9.10 -31.97
N THR A 857 -3.75 8.40 -32.67
CA THR A 857 -5.03 7.89 -32.15
C THR A 857 -5.43 6.57 -32.85
N LYS A 858 -6.02 5.63 -32.10
CA LYS A 858 -6.48 4.31 -32.55
C LYS A 858 -7.41 4.33 -33.77
N GLN A 859 -8.23 5.39 -33.90
CA GLN A 859 -9.28 5.52 -34.89
C GLN A 859 -9.49 6.99 -35.27
N GLY A 860 -9.89 7.25 -36.53
CA GLY A 860 -10.35 8.57 -36.95
C GLY A 860 -11.76 8.87 -36.42
N GLY A 861 -12.16 10.14 -36.45
CA GLY A 861 -13.49 10.58 -36.01
C GLY A 861 -13.46 11.90 -35.26
N MET A 862 -14.55 12.23 -34.56
CA MET A 862 -14.60 13.36 -33.63
C MET A 862 -14.22 12.89 -32.22
N TYR A 863 -13.43 13.69 -31.51
CA TYR A 863 -12.99 13.49 -30.14
C TYR A 863 -13.38 14.69 -29.27
N LYS A 864 -13.92 14.42 -28.09
CA LYS A 864 -14.38 15.41 -27.12
C LYS A 864 -13.50 15.39 -25.88
N LEU A 865 -13.15 16.58 -25.39
CA LEU A 865 -12.38 16.76 -24.15
C LEU A 865 -13.28 16.41 -22.94
N VAL A 866 -12.99 15.28 -22.26
CA VAL A 866 -13.79 14.79 -21.12
C VAL A 866 -13.20 15.17 -19.76
N LEU A 867 -11.88 15.39 -19.69
CA LEU A 867 -11.20 15.90 -18.50
C LEU A 867 -10.07 16.84 -18.91
N SER A 868 -9.91 17.95 -18.20
CA SER A 868 -8.72 18.80 -18.27
C SER A 868 -8.35 19.27 -16.88
N SER A 869 -7.11 19.04 -16.49
CA SER A 869 -6.55 19.57 -15.24
C SER A 869 -6.39 21.10 -15.23
N ASP A 870 -6.54 21.76 -16.38
CA ASP A 870 -6.53 23.22 -16.55
C ASP A 870 -7.92 23.86 -16.33
N ASN A 871 -8.94 23.06 -16.02
CA ASN A 871 -10.24 23.56 -15.56
C ASN A 871 -10.12 24.38 -14.26
N PRO A 872 -10.92 25.46 -14.08
CA PRO A 872 -10.84 26.34 -12.93
C PRO A 872 -11.27 25.68 -11.61
N GLU A 873 -12.19 24.71 -11.65
CA GLU A 873 -12.55 23.89 -10.47
C GLU A 873 -11.40 23.04 -9.93
N PHE A 874 -10.34 22.82 -10.72
CA PHE A 874 -9.11 22.14 -10.30
C PHE A 874 -7.94 23.11 -10.12
N GLY A 875 -8.21 24.41 -9.97
CA GLY A 875 -7.19 25.46 -9.82
C GLY A 875 -6.37 25.71 -11.09
N GLY A 876 -6.90 25.37 -12.26
CA GLY A 876 -6.31 25.66 -13.56
C GLY A 876 -6.68 27.04 -14.11
N TYR A 877 -6.03 27.43 -15.20
CA TYR A 877 -6.10 28.76 -15.80
C TYR A 877 -7.11 28.88 -16.95
N SER A 878 -7.87 27.81 -17.25
CA SER A 878 -8.94 27.77 -18.26
C SER A 878 -8.51 28.02 -19.71
N ASN A 879 -7.23 27.80 -20.05
CA ASN A 879 -6.74 27.83 -21.43
C ASN A 879 -7.30 26.65 -22.23
N LEU A 880 -7.45 25.49 -21.57
CA LEU A 880 -8.12 24.30 -22.11
C LEU A 880 -9.23 23.84 -21.16
N TRP A 881 -10.42 24.44 -21.28
CA TRP A 881 -11.58 24.20 -20.40
C TRP A 881 -12.63 23.27 -21.01
N THR A 882 -13.02 22.20 -20.32
CA THR A 882 -14.00 21.20 -20.82
C THR A 882 -15.36 21.76 -21.21
N TYR A 883 -15.79 22.91 -20.64
CA TYR A 883 -17.08 23.52 -20.95
C TYR A 883 -17.11 24.24 -22.33
N SER A 884 -15.96 24.65 -22.86
CA SER A 884 -15.87 25.48 -24.07
C SER A 884 -14.89 24.99 -25.13
N ALA A 885 -14.14 23.91 -24.87
CA ALA A 885 -13.31 23.27 -25.87
C ALA A 885 -14.18 22.69 -27.02
N PRO A 886 -13.85 22.95 -28.29
CA PRO A 886 -14.55 22.33 -29.41
C PRO A 886 -14.18 20.84 -29.54
N ASP A 887 -15.08 20.05 -30.11
CA ASP A 887 -14.75 18.68 -30.51
C ASP A 887 -13.67 18.71 -31.60
N ILE A 888 -12.60 17.95 -31.41
CA ILE A 888 -11.42 17.90 -32.29
C ILE A 888 -11.58 16.73 -33.27
N LYS A 889 -11.21 16.91 -34.53
CA LYS A 889 -11.22 15.83 -35.52
C LYS A 889 -9.87 15.10 -35.56
N ALA A 890 -9.90 13.77 -35.44
CA ALA A 890 -8.84 12.88 -35.86
C ALA A 890 -9.04 12.48 -37.33
N ASP A 891 -8.06 12.80 -38.17
CA ASP A 891 -8.01 12.39 -39.58
C ASP A 891 -7.27 11.06 -39.73
N GLU A 892 -7.58 10.30 -40.79
CA GLU A 892 -6.88 9.06 -41.19
C GLU A 892 -5.48 9.38 -41.76
N TRP A 893 -4.61 9.87 -40.88
CA TRP A 893 -3.22 10.22 -41.15
C TRP A 893 -2.36 9.54 -40.07
N GLU A 894 -1.51 8.60 -40.50
CA GLU A 894 -0.60 7.88 -39.61
C GLU A 894 0.35 8.81 -38.84
N PHE A 895 0.43 8.63 -37.52
CA PHE A 895 1.40 9.32 -36.67
C PHE A 895 1.79 8.42 -35.49
N ASN A 896 3.09 8.33 -35.19
CA ASN A 896 3.68 7.53 -34.11
C ASN A 896 3.10 6.10 -33.99
N GLY A 897 2.99 5.37 -35.11
CA GLY A 897 2.47 4.00 -35.12
C GLY A 897 0.96 3.87 -34.90
N ARG A 898 0.21 4.97 -34.95
CA ARG A 898 -1.26 5.02 -34.88
C ARG A 898 -1.84 5.38 -36.25
N PRO A 899 -2.98 4.77 -36.67
CA PRO A 899 -3.52 4.93 -38.03
C PRO A 899 -4.19 6.29 -38.28
N ALA A 900 -4.59 6.99 -37.22
CA ALA A 900 -5.20 8.31 -37.30
C ALA A 900 -4.48 9.30 -36.38
N SER A 901 -4.62 10.60 -36.62
CA SER A 901 -4.04 11.64 -35.77
C SER A 901 -4.86 12.92 -35.73
N MET A 902 -4.78 13.61 -34.59
CA MET A 902 -5.42 14.91 -34.37
C MET A 902 -4.42 15.98 -33.93
N LEU A 903 -4.79 17.25 -34.10
CA LEU A 903 -4.04 18.41 -33.63
C LEU A 903 -4.68 18.91 -32.33
N ILE A 904 -3.90 19.03 -31.26
CA ILE A 904 -4.36 19.46 -29.94
C ILE A 904 -3.60 20.69 -29.44
N TYR A 905 -4.17 21.36 -28.45
CA TYR A 905 -3.49 22.37 -27.65
C TYR A 905 -3.14 21.79 -26.28
N ALA A 906 -1.87 21.89 -25.87
CA ALA A 906 -1.35 21.35 -24.60
C ALA A 906 -0.71 22.47 -23.75
N PRO A 907 -1.43 23.02 -22.76
CA PRO A 907 -0.86 23.93 -21.76
C PRO A 907 0.32 23.32 -21.00
N SER A 908 1.31 24.13 -20.64
CA SER A 908 2.42 23.76 -19.75
C SER A 908 1.90 23.18 -18.42
N ARG A 909 2.55 22.12 -17.91
CA ARG A 909 2.17 21.40 -16.68
C ARG A 909 0.68 21.06 -16.62
N SER A 910 0.16 20.39 -17.66
CA SER A 910 -1.23 19.94 -17.69
C SER A 910 -1.37 18.50 -18.18
N VAL A 911 -2.39 17.82 -17.65
CA VAL A 911 -3.01 16.64 -18.25
C VAL A 911 -4.38 17.00 -18.85
N SER A 912 -4.68 16.45 -20.02
CA SER A 912 -5.98 16.48 -20.68
C SER A 912 -6.35 15.09 -21.21
N VAL A 913 -7.65 14.78 -21.26
CA VAL A 913 -8.17 13.46 -21.65
C VAL A 913 -9.31 13.62 -22.64
N TYR A 914 -9.21 12.93 -23.77
CA TYR A 914 -10.19 12.94 -24.85
C TYR A 914 -10.82 11.56 -25.02
N ALA A 915 -12.12 11.54 -25.37
CA ALA A 915 -12.87 10.35 -25.74
C ALA A 915 -13.51 10.55 -27.12
N PRO A 916 -13.80 9.49 -27.90
CA PRO A 916 -14.63 9.58 -29.10
C PRO A 916 -15.96 10.29 -28.77
N ALA A 917 -16.36 11.28 -29.57
CA ALA A 917 -17.41 12.22 -29.19
C ALA A 917 -18.78 11.56 -28.91
N ASP A 918 -19.16 10.54 -29.69
CA ASP A 918 -20.40 9.78 -29.48
C ASP A 918 -20.38 9.00 -28.15
N LEU A 919 -19.24 8.39 -27.81
CA LEU A 919 -19.03 7.71 -26.53
C LEU A 919 -18.98 8.70 -25.36
N ALA A 920 -18.38 9.88 -25.57
CA ALA A 920 -18.37 10.96 -24.59
C ALA A 920 -19.78 11.46 -24.28
N ILE A 921 -20.64 11.57 -25.30
CA ILE A 921 -22.06 11.89 -25.13
C ILE A 921 -22.75 10.78 -24.34
N GLU A 922 -22.59 9.51 -24.74
CA GLU A 922 -23.22 8.36 -24.04
C GLU A 922 -22.82 8.26 -22.56
N LYS A 923 -21.52 8.36 -22.24
CA LYS A 923 -21.00 8.19 -20.86
C LYS A 923 -21.12 9.44 -19.99
N MET A 924 -21.36 10.62 -20.57
CA MET A 924 -21.47 11.87 -19.81
C MET A 924 -22.90 12.39 -19.69
N GLU A 925 -23.78 12.21 -20.67
CA GLU A 925 -25.14 12.77 -20.65
C GLU A 925 -26.20 11.90 -19.94
N TYR A 926 -25.84 10.68 -19.50
CA TYR A 926 -26.71 9.77 -18.73
C TYR A 926 -26.71 10.01 -17.20
N ALA A 927 -26.48 11.25 -16.76
CA ALA A 927 -26.37 11.66 -15.35
C ALA A 927 -27.42 12.71 -14.95
#